data_AF-A0A8J8FLU8-F1
#
_entry.id   AF-A0A8J8FLU8-F1
#
_cell.length_a   1.000
_cell.length_b   1.000
_cell.length_c   1.000
_cell.angle_alpha   90.00
_cell.angle_beta   90.00
_cell.angle_gamma   90.00
#
_symmetry.space_group_name_H-M   'P 1'
#
loop_
_entity.id
_entity.type
_entity.pdbx_description
1 polymer ?
#
loop_
_entity_poly.entity_id
_entity_poly.type
_entity_poly.pdbx_seq_one_letter_code
_entity_poly.pdbx_strand_id
1 'polypeptide(L)'
;MSDTYQLKKIILIDSFWAGKTVLLDLDGHTNLSGTNGAGKTTFLRLMQLFWGERPSNIVGSTGSKKGFLEYYLPRNSSYLIYEYQRPNQQTCHVMIQSDGRSAKYKFIDAPYQEDIYIDENNIPRDSSAIDRHYRAEAETSKLLAVDDYCSIIQCHHVNSAKKWIRPLQRRFAMAHTPITHIEKVIGSVIEKIGDFDSIKQMLIDISREKLSHNLLEHEQDKAPFQLNKQHIDAWLADLNAAREIEAKRDDFDGLLKIVASLKDTLNELSHIHALALSQHKTTQTELSICEQSITELTTQRKQLEKDYEQQLEPKHAESRELKKQVADLDYQIQALEEQKQDYEKQDAESFAIKGSLLDQHIQQQGSIRDEIEALESKSTQIKSLYEKQLTDLEHRHSKQLQNFSHQATNEKLNESKSLTEAETVFQQRKKQLSEQCDNRSTPINQKKSQLSIEFGITQASLKAIPVSEALQNQLTQTQQALESVRSENDQAYKTQLKCTTDYSEALTSYQDIERQLQSKKHSLKQTEEQHAQCLKRLSPEPGSLQYFLDNEVEHWPQNIGRVIAPDLLDRKDLSPLHSENNENSLYGLQLDLDILADRDNLSTDKAALTQQEQLLSDQLQKLRFEIEQTTASLTAANKLRESCQTDKNQSEQYLHRINQKKDNLLTEETGLANQIKA
;
A
#
# COMPACT_ATOMS: atom_id res chain seq x y z
N MET A 1 3.30 -8.01 46.04
CA MET A 1 2.52 -8.01 47.29
C MET A 1 1.25 -8.79 46.99
N SER A 2 0.98 -9.86 47.74
CA SER A 2 -0.11 -10.80 47.44
C SER A 2 -1.47 -10.15 47.71
N ASP A 3 -2.23 -9.91 46.64
CA ASP A 3 -3.56 -9.27 46.68
C ASP A 3 -4.68 -10.28 46.99
N THR A 4 -4.39 -11.21 47.90
CA THR A 4 -5.19 -12.43 48.10
C THR A 4 -5.86 -12.45 49.47
N TYR A 5 -7.14 -12.85 49.48
CA TYR A 5 -7.86 -13.20 50.70
C TYR A 5 -7.43 -14.58 51.19
N GLN A 6 -7.09 -14.70 52.47
CA GLN A 6 -6.60 -15.96 53.05
C GLN A 6 -7.07 -16.14 54.49
N LEU A 7 -7.60 -17.32 54.82
CA LEU A 7 -7.80 -17.72 56.21
C LEU A 7 -6.47 -18.22 56.77
N LYS A 8 -5.97 -17.59 57.84
CA LYS A 8 -4.65 -17.87 58.40
C LYS A 8 -4.70 -18.86 59.55
N LYS A 9 -5.59 -18.67 60.52
CA LYS A 9 -5.62 -19.51 61.72
C LYS A 9 -7.03 -19.76 62.21
N ILE A 10 -7.22 -20.92 62.82
CA ILE A 10 -8.40 -21.26 63.62
C ILE A 10 -7.93 -21.50 65.05
N ILE A 11 -8.47 -20.74 66.00
CA ILE A 11 -8.10 -20.85 67.40
C ILE A 11 -9.35 -21.23 68.21
N LEU A 12 -9.21 -22.26 69.05
CA LEU A 12 -10.22 -22.73 69.98
C LEU A 12 -9.72 -22.47 71.39
N ILE A 13 -10.45 -21.67 72.17
CA ILE A 13 -10.13 -21.37 73.57
C ILE A 13 -11.21 -21.99 74.44
N ASP A 14 -10.80 -22.78 75.45
CA ASP A 14 -11.70 -23.42 76.44
C ASP A 14 -12.89 -24.15 75.78
N SER A 15 -12.62 -24.77 74.63
CA SER A 15 -13.58 -25.45 73.77
C SER A 15 -13.70 -26.94 74.15
N PHE A 16 -13.28 -27.87 73.28
CA PHE A 16 -13.28 -29.31 73.54
C PHE A 16 -12.51 -29.72 74.79
N TRP A 17 -11.36 -29.07 75.01
CA TRP A 17 -10.54 -29.28 76.18
C TRP A 17 -10.69 -28.07 77.09
N ALA A 18 -11.22 -28.34 78.28
CA ALA A 18 -11.35 -27.37 79.36
C ALA A 18 -10.02 -26.67 79.65
N GLY A 19 -10.01 -25.34 79.61
CA GLY A 19 -8.87 -24.50 79.95
C GLY A 19 -7.67 -24.59 79.01
N LYS A 20 -7.84 -25.15 77.79
CA LYS A 20 -6.76 -25.23 76.80
C LYS A 20 -7.07 -24.39 75.57
N THR A 21 -6.01 -23.85 74.98
CA THR A 21 -6.01 -23.19 73.68
C THR A 21 -5.48 -24.15 72.64
N VAL A 22 -6.20 -24.30 71.53
CA VAL A 22 -5.79 -25.08 70.37
C VAL A 22 -5.66 -24.13 69.20
N LEU A 23 -4.45 -23.99 68.68
CA LEU A 23 -4.16 -23.19 67.50
C LEU A 23 -3.93 -24.09 66.31
N LEU A 24 -4.61 -23.79 65.22
CA LEU A 24 -4.49 -24.49 63.95
C LEU A 24 -4.06 -23.47 62.91
N ASP A 25 -2.82 -23.62 62.46
CA ASP A 25 -2.23 -22.79 61.42
C ASP A 25 -2.66 -23.32 60.04
N LEU A 26 -3.19 -22.42 59.23
CA LEU A 26 -3.69 -22.65 57.88
C LEU A 26 -2.91 -21.84 56.85
N ASP A 27 -1.80 -21.22 57.25
CA ASP A 27 -0.95 -20.50 56.31
C ASP A 27 -0.25 -21.49 55.35
N GLY A 28 -0.57 -21.39 54.05
CA GLY A 28 -0.11 -22.31 53.01
C GLY A 28 -0.93 -23.61 52.88
N HIS A 29 -0.28 -24.70 52.47
CA HIS A 29 -0.94 -25.99 52.22
C HIS A 29 -0.99 -26.85 53.49
N THR A 30 -2.16 -26.92 54.13
CA THR A 30 -2.35 -27.73 55.35
C THR A 30 -2.98 -29.08 55.03
N ASN A 31 -2.35 -30.18 55.45
CA ASN A 31 -2.88 -31.54 55.29
C ASN A 31 -3.23 -32.16 56.66
N LEU A 32 -4.50 -32.56 56.82
CA LEU A 32 -5.02 -33.14 58.06
C LEU A 32 -4.88 -34.68 58.07
N SER A 33 -3.78 -35.17 58.64
CA SER A 33 -3.52 -36.60 58.84
C SER A 33 -3.98 -37.09 60.23
N GLY A 34 -4.26 -38.39 60.37
CA GLY A 34 -4.87 -38.97 61.58
C GLY A 34 -5.72 -40.22 61.31
N THR A 35 -6.07 -40.96 62.37
CA THR A 35 -6.87 -42.20 62.31
C THR A 35 -8.37 -41.92 62.19
N ASN A 36 -9.16 -42.92 61.77
CA ASN A 36 -10.62 -42.81 61.74
C ASN A 36 -11.14 -42.54 63.16
N GLY A 37 -11.97 -41.49 63.30
CA GLY A 37 -12.48 -41.05 64.61
C GLY A 37 -11.62 -40.00 65.33
N ALA A 38 -10.46 -39.63 64.80
CA ALA A 38 -9.60 -38.58 65.40
C ALA A 38 -10.16 -37.14 65.30
N GLY A 39 -11.34 -36.95 64.72
CA GLY A 39 -12.00 -35.64 64.63
C GLY A 39 -11.71 -34.82 63.36
N LYS A 40 -11.12 -35.41 62.32
CA LYS A 40 -10.80 -34.71 61.05
C LYS A 40 -12.01 -34.05 60.38
N THR A 41 -13.08 -34.82 60.16
CA THR A 41 -14.33 -34.31 59.56
C THR A 41 -14.98 -33.29 60.48
N THR A 42 -14.88 -33.50 61.80
CA THR A 42 -15.36 -32.56 62.82
C THR A 42 -14.64 -31.23 62.71
N PHE A 43 -13.32 -31.23 62.48
CA PHE A 43 -12.54 -30.02 62.24
C PHE A 43 -12.88 -29.35 60.90
N LEU A 44 -12.99 -30.11 59.79
CA LEU A 44 -13.35 -29.52 58.49
C LEU A 44 -14.69 -28.78 58.53
N ARG A 45 -15.63 -29.21 59.38
CA ARG A 45 -16.90 -28.51 59.62
C ARG A 45 -16.75 -27.10 60.20
N LEU A 46 -15.63 -26.76 60.84
CA LEU A 46 -15.36 -25.38 61.27
C LEU A 46 -15.31 -24.42 60.08
N MET A 47 -14.84 -24.88 58.92
CA MET A 47 -14.83 -24.06 57.70
C MET A 47 -16.24 -23.64 57.26
N GLN A 48 -17.24 -24.50 57.45
CA GLN A 48 -18.64 -24.19 57.15
C GLN A 48 -19.16 -23.07 58.07
N LEU A 49 -18.78 -23.10 59.35
CA LEU A 49 -19.16 -22.07 60.32
C LEU A 49 -18.50 -20.72 60.00
N PHE A 50 -17.23 -20.72 59.55
CA PHE A 50 -16.56 -19.48 59.15
C PHE A 50 -17.32 -18.77 58.04
N TRP A 51 -17.83 -19.51 57.05
CA TRP A 51 -18.65 -18.94 55.99
C TRP A 51 -20.10 -18.67 56.40
N GLY A 52 -20.48 -18.98 57.64
CA GLY A 52 -21.77 -18.59 58.21
C GLY A 52 -22.89 -19.62 58.07
N GLU A 53 -22.55 -20.90 57.88
CA GLU A 53 -23.52 -21.97 58.03
C GLU A 53 -24.07 -22.01 59.45
N ARG A 54 -25.36 -22.33 59.60
CA ARG A 54 -25.98 -22.33 60.94
C ARG A 54 -25.45 -23.52 61.74
N PRO A 55 -25.08 -23.33 63.02
CA PRO A 55 -24.63 -24.42 63.90
C PRO A 55 -25.58 -25.63 63.94
N SER A 56 -26.88 -25.40 63.75
CA SER A 56 -27.91 -26.45 63.68
C SER A 56 -27.80 -27.35 62.44
N ASN A 57 -27.25 -26.84 61.34
CA ASN A 57 -27.16 -27.53 60.06
C ASN A 57 -25.83 -28.31 59.93
N ILE A 58 -24.79 -27.87 60.64
CA ILE A 58 -23.44 -28.47 60.59
C ILE A 58 -23.38 -29.86 61.28
N VAL A 59 -24.26 -30.11 62.26
CA VAL A 59 -24.35 -31.40 62.96
C VAL A 59 -25.77 -31.93 62.83
N GLY A 60 -25.95 -32.96 62.00
CA GLY A 60 -27.24 -33.63 61.83
C GLY A 60 -27.82 -34.11 63.16
N SER A 61 -29.13 -33.86 63.35
CA SER A 61 -29.89 -34.23 64.54
C SER A 61 -30.14 -35.75 64.58
N THR A 62 -29.09 -36.53 64.81
CA THR A 62 -29.21 -37.95 65.20
C THR A 62 -29.13 -37.99 66.71
N GLY A 63 -30.18 -38.51 67.37
CA GLY A 63 -30.53 -38.35 68.79
C GLY A 63 -29.53 -38.80 69.87
N SER A 64 -28.24 -38.98 69.58
CA SER A 64 -27.18 -39.25 70.56
C SER A 64 -25.96 -38.32 70.50
N LYS A 65 -25.93 -37.31 69.61
CA LYS A 65 -24.79 -36.38 69.47
C LYS A 65 -25.11 -35.01 70.08
N LYS A 66 -24.18 -34.47 70.88
CA LYS A 66 -24.23 -33.09 71.38
C LYS A 66 -24.32 -32.11 70.21
N GLY A 67 -25.11 -31.05 70.38
CA GLY A 67 -25.24 -30.00 69.36
C GLY A 67 -23.91 -29.28 69.14
N PHE A 68 -23.74 -28.63 67.97
CA PHE A 68 -22.49 -27.96 67.61
C PHE A 68 -22.02 -26.96 68.70
N LEU A 69 -22.93 -26.12 69.21
CA LEU A 69 -22.62 -25.13 70.25
C LEU A 69 -22.24 -25.80 71.58
N GLU A 70 -22.93 -26.88 71.97
CA GLU A 70 -22.60 -27.61 73.20
C GLU A 70 -21.25 -28.33 73.10
N TYR A 71 -20.84 -28.69 71.89
CA TYR A 71 -19.59 -29.38 71.64
C TYR A 71 -18.38 -28.41 71.56
N TYR A 72 -18.51 -27.31 70.82
CA TYR A 72 -17.42 -26.34 70.59
C TYR A 72 -17.41 -25.14 71.55
N LEU A 73 -18.57 -24.73 72.05
CA LEU A 73 -18.71 -23.55 72.90
C LEU A 73 -19.52 -23.90 74.17
N PRO A 74 -19.08 -24.91 74.96
CA PRO A 74 -19.83 -25.39 76.12
C PRO A 74 -19.89 -24.38 77.29
N ARG A 75 -18.98 -23.42 77.35
CA ARG A 75 -18.80 -22.50 78.48
C ARG A 75 -18.87 -21.05 78.00
N ASN A 76 -19.14 -20.14 78.92
CA ASN A 76 -19.13 -18.70 78.63
C ASN A 76 -17.72 -18.17 78.33
N SER A 77 -16.70 -18.89 78.80
CA SER A 77 -15.28 -18.67 78.52
C SER A 77 -14.79 -19.37 77.25
N SER A 78 -15.66 -20.11 76.54
CA SER A 78 -15.32 -20.77 75.29
C SER A 78 -15.38 -19.79 74.12
N TYR A 79 -14.29 -19.70 73.36
CA TYR A 79 -14.23 -18.88 72.14
C TYR A 79 -13.72 -19.68 70.96
N LEU A 80 -14.30 -19.40 69.79
CA LEU A 80 -13.80 -19.88 68.51
C LEU A 80 -13.43 -18.66 67.67
N ILE A 81 -12.18 -18.62 67.22
CA ILE A 81 -11.59 -17.45 66.60
C ILE A 81 -11.05 -17.82 65.22
N TYR A 82 -11.38 -17.01 64.22
CA TYR A 82 -10.85 -17.12 62.87
C TYR A 82 -9.99 -15.89 62.56
N GLU A 83 -8.69 -16.08 62.41
CA GLU A 83 -7.78 -15.03 61.93
C GLU A 83 -7.64 -15.14 60.41
N TYR A 84 -7.82 -14.03 59.71
CA TYR A 84 -7.74 -13.98 58.26
C TYR A 84 -7.11 -12.69 57.74
N GLN A 85 -6.52 -12.80 56.56
CA GLN A 85 -5.88 -11.70 55.85
C GLN A 85 -6.71 -11.30 54.64
N ARG A 86 -6.85 -9.99 54.46
CA ARG A 86 -7.44 -9.33 53.30
C ARG A 86 -6.32 -8.75 52.40
N PRO A 87 -6.65 -8.32 51.17
CA PRO A 87 -5.79 -7.49 50.34
C PRO A 87 -5.17 -6.32 51.11
N ASN A 88 -4.00 -5.85 50.67
CA ASN A 88 -3.20 -4.83 51.38
C ASN A 88 -2.68 -5.24 52.76
N GLN A 89 -2.51 -6.55 53.02
CA GLN A 89 -1.96 -7.10 54.28
C GLN A 89 -2.76 -6.75 55.55
N GLN A 90 -4.00 -6.31 55.40
CA GLN A 90 -4.90 -6.10 56.54
C GLN A 90 -5.26 -7.46 57.16
N THR A 91 -4.94 -7.65 58.44
CA THR A 91 -5.28 -8.89 59.18
C THR A 91 -6.40 -8.59 60.17
N CYS A 92 -7.50 -9.32 60.04
CA CYS A 92 -8.66 -9.22 60.90
C CYS A 92 -8.90 -10.57 61.59
N HIS A 93 -9.65 -10.57 62.67
CA HIS A 93 -10.18 -11.81 63.22
C HIS A 93 -11.65 -11.71 63.59
N VAL A 94 -12.34 -12.85 63.57
CA VAL A 94 -13.70 -13.02 64.03
C VAL A 94 -13.69 -13.83 65.30
N MET A 95 -14.26 -13.28 66.37
CA MET A 95 -14.52 -13.98 67.62
C MET A 95 -15.97 -14.49 67.64
N ILE A 96 -16.13 -15.77 67.93
CA ILE A 96 -17.43 -16.43 68.08
C ILE A 96 -17.59 -16.90 69.51
N GLN A 97 -18.73 -16.55 70.10
CA GLN A 97 -19.14 -16.99 71.43
C GLN A 97 -20.59 -17.50 71.42
N SER A 98 -20.97 -18.26 72.44
CA SER A 98 -22.32 -18.81 72.60
C SER A 98 -23.06 -18.12 73.73
N ASP A 99 -24.31 -17.74 73.48
CA ASP A 99 -25.26 -17.30 74.51
C ASP A 99 -26.17 -18.47 74.97
N GLY A 100 -25.65 -19.70 74.87
CA GLY A 100 -26.37 -20.96 75.16
C GLY A 100 -27.38 -21.39 74.09
N ARG A 101 -28.02 -20.45 73.37
CA ARG A 101 -29.01 -20.74 72.31
C ARG A 101 -28.54 -20.49 70.89
N SER A 102 -27.64 -19.53 70.69
CA SER A 102 -27.18 -19.11 69.35
C SER A 102 -25.72 -18.65 69.39
N ALA A 103 -25.02 -18.85 68.27
CA ALA A 103 -23.70 -18.25 68.07
C ALA A 103 -23.82 -16.74 67.84
N LYS A 104 -22.93 -15.98 68.48
CA LYS A 104 -22.75 -14.53 68.29
C LYS A 104 -21.37 -14.28 67.74
N TYR A 105 -21.29 -13.41 66.74
CA TYR A 105 -20.06 -13.14 65.99
C TYR A 105 -19.62 -11.70 66.23
N LYS A 106 -18.31 -11.48 66.31
CA LYS A 106 -17.73 -10.14 66.45
C LYS A 106 -16.49 -10.03 65.57
N PHE A 107 -16.46 -9.02 64.71
CA PHE A 107 -15.30 -8.67 63.91
C PHE A 107 -14.37 -7.73 64.66
N ILE A 108 -13.07 -7.96 64.54
CA ILE A 108 -12.01 -7.14 65.13
C ILE A 108 -10.95 -6.92 64.05
N ASP A 109 -10.61 -5.65 63.80
CA ASP A 109 -9.63 -5.26 62.78
C ASP A 109 -8.20 -5.27 63.34
N ALA A 110 -7.78 -6.43 63.84
CA ALA A 110 -6.45 -6.68 64.38
C ALA A 110 -6.12 -8.18 64.25
N PRO A 111 -4.84 -8.57 64.32
CA PRO A 111 -4.45 -9.97 64.49
C PRO A 111 -4.89 -10.50 65.87
N TYR A 112 -5.02 -11.82 65.98
CA TYR A 112 -5.28 -12.49 67.25
C TYR A 112 -4.05 -12.37 68.16
N GLN A 113 -4.29 -12.01 69.43
CA GLN A 113 -3.26 -11.93 70.48
C GLN A 113 -3.71 -12.74 71.69
N GLU A 114 -2.93 -13.76 72.06
CA GLU A 114 -3.28 -14.67 73.16
C GLU A 114 -3.42 -13.94 74.50
N ASP A 115 -2.53 -12.98 74.78
CA ASP A 115 -2.51 -12.16 76.01
C ASP A 115 -3.79 -11.32 76.24
N ILE A 116 -4.56 -11.04 75.18
CA ILE A 116 -5.82 -10.31 75.31
C ILE A 116 -6.97 -11.24 75.70
N TYR A 117 -6.90 -12.51 75.28
CA TYR A 117 -7.95 -13.50 75.51
C TYR A 117 -7.74 -14.31 76.79
N ILE A 118 -6.49 -14.47 77.23
CA ILE A 118 -6.11 -15.27 78.39
C ILE A 118 -5.40 -14.36 79.39
N ASP A 119 -5.85 -14.39 80.64
CA ASP A 119 -5.25 -13.61 81.71
C ASP A 119 -3.97 -14.27 82.27
N GLU A 120 -3.21 -13.55 83.09
CA GLU A 120 -1.93 -14.01 83.68
C GLU A 120 -2.04 -15.36 84.44
N ASN A 121 -3.24 -15.73 84.88
CA ASN A 121 -3.55 -16.99 85.56
C ASN A 121 -3.95 -18.15 84.62
N ASN A 122 -3.76 -18.01 83.30
CA ASN A 122 -4.23 -18.94 82.26
C ASN A 122 -5.77 -19.14 82.25
N ILE A 123 -6.52 -18.12 82.66
CA ILE A 123 -7.99 -18.13 82.66
C ILE A 123 -8.50 -17.29 81.48
N PRO A 124 -9.42 -17.80 80.65
CA PRO A 124 -10.00 -17.00 79.57
C PRO A 124 -10.76 -15.79 80.12
N ARG A 125 -10.53 -14.62 79.52
CA ARG A 125 -11.20 -13.36 79.88
C ARG A 125 -12.63 -13.33 79.34
N ASP A 126 -13.49 -12.57 80.00
CA ASP A 126 -14.86 -12.33 79.54
C ASP A 126 -14.90 -11.48 78.26
N SER A 127 -15.94 -11.67 77.45
CA SER A 127 -16.09 -11.01 76.16
C SER A 127 -16.07 -9.48 76.24
N SER A 128 -16.58 -8.91 77.35
CA SER A 128 -16.57 -7.46 77.59
C SER A 128 -15.16 -6.92 77.87
N ALA A 129 -14.33 -7.70 78.56
CA ALA A 129 -12.93 -7.36 78.80
C ALA A 129 -12.15 -7.41 77.49
N ILE A 130 -12.32 -8.45 76.68
CA ILE A 130 -11.68 -8.59 75.36
C ILE A 130 -12.07 -7.41 74.45
N ASP A 131 -13.36 -7.07 74.38
CA ASP A 131 -13.86 -5.93 73.60
C ASP A 131 -13.23 -4.61 74.04
N ARG A 132 -13.05 -4.40 75.35
CA ARG A 132 -12.43 -3.17 75.88
C ARG A 132 -10.96 -3.02 75.48
N HIS A 133 -10.19 -4.11 75.51
CA HIS A 133 -8.78 -4.09 75.13
C HIS A 133 -8.63 -3.80 73.63
N TYR A 134 -9.38 -4.48 72.77
CA TYR A 134 -9.29 -4.23 71.33
C TYR A 134 -9.84 -2.87 70.90
N ARG A 135 -10.87 -2.32 71.55
CA ARG A 135 -11.35 -0.97 71.22
C ARG A 135 -10.33 0.13 71.45
N ALA A 136 -9.31 -0.09 72.27
CA ALA A 136 -8.24 0.87 72.47
C ALA A 136 -7.32 0.98 71.23
N GLU A 137 -7.20 -0.09 70.45
CA GLU A 137 -6.20 -0.21 69.38
C GLU A 137 -6.79 -0.46 67.98
N ALA A 138 -8.02 -0.98 67.87
CA ALA A 138 -8.63 -1.42 66.61
C ALA A 138 -10.15 -1.17 66.55
N GLU A 139 -10.72 -1.15 65.32
CA GLU A 139 -12.17 -1.08 65.16
C GLU A 139 -12.79 -2.46 65.40
N THR A 140 -13.87 -2.48 66.19
CA THR A 140 -14.61 -3.70 66.54
C THR A 140 -16.07 -3.57 66.15
N SER A 141 -16.70 -4.65 65.68
CA SER A 141 -18.14 -4.67 65.43
C SER A 141 -18.94 -4.83 66.73
N LYS A 142 -20.25 -4.58 66.66
CA LYS A 142 -21.20 -5.09 67.67
C LYS A 142 -21.26 -6.62 67.60
N LEU A 143 -21.88 -7.26 68.59
CA LEU A 143 -22.21 -8.68 68.51
C LEU A 143 -23.31 -8.89 67.46
N LEU A 144 -23.01 -9.71 66.47
CA LEU A 144 -23.84 -9.96 65.31
C LEU A 144 -24.52 -11.33 65.41
N ALA A 145 -25.73 -11.42 64.88
CA ALA A 145 -26.37 -12.70 64.59
C ALA A 145 -25.75 -13.31 63.32
N VAL A 146 -25.98 -14.61 63.12
CA VAL A 146 -25.48 -15.38 61.95
C VAL A 146 -25.82 -14.66 60.64
N ASP A 147 -27.07 -14.25 60.43
CA ASP A 147 -27.49 -13.64 59.16
C ASP A 147 -26.80 -12.30 58.87
N ASP A 148 -26.53 -11.48 59.91
CA ASP A 148 -25.80 -10.21 59.74
C ASP A 148 -24.31 -10.46 59.53
N TYR A 149 -23.76 -11.48 60.20
CA TYR A 149 -22.39 -11.94 59.99
C TYR A 149 -22.17 -12.42 58.55
N CYS A 150 -23.03 -13.30 58.03
CA CYS A 150 -22.97 -13.77 56.63
C CYS A 150 -23.03 -12.58 55.67
N SER A 151 -23.95 -11.66 55.92
CA SER A 151 -24.11 -10.46 55.09
C SER A 151 -22.83 -9.63 55.01
N ILE A 152 -22.02 -9.59 56.08
CA ILE A 152 -20.74 -8.89 56.14
C ILE A 152 -19.62 -9.68 55.47
N ILE A 153 -19.38 -10.93 55.91
CA ILE A 153 -18.23 -11.73 55.46
C ILE A 153 -18.33 -12.11 53.96
N GLN A 154 -19.54 -12.41 53.48
CA GLN A 154 -19.83 -12.78 52.10
C GLN A 154 -20.17 -11.58 51.19
N CYS A 155 -20.15 -10.35 51.74
CA CYS A 155 -20.45 -9.12 51.01
C CYS A 155 -21.84 -9.11 50.31
N HIS A 156 -22.89 -9.65 50.95
CA HIS A 156 -24.25 -9.67 50.37
C HIS A 156 -24.78 -8.26 50.03
N HIS A 157 -25.68 -8.18 49.06
CA HIS A 157 -26.38 -6.92 48.81
C HIS A 157 -27.28 -6.58 50.00
N VAL A 158 -27.22 -5.33 50.46
CA VAL A 158 -27.93 -4.89 51.66
C VAL A 158 -29.03 -3.90 51.33
N ASN A 159 -30.24 -4.23 51.76
CA ASN A 159 -31.44 -3.38 51.63
C ASN A 159 -31.29 -2.07 52.44
N SER A 160 -32.11 -1.08 52.09
CA SER A 160 -32.07 0.27 52.68
C SER A 160 -32.17 0.29 54.22
N ALA A 161 -32.85 -0.69 54.83
CA ALA A 161 -33.00 -0.81 56.28
C ALA A 161 -31.71 -1.22 57.04
N LYS A 162 -30.75 -1.88 56.37
CA LYS A 162 -29.51 -2.39 56.98
C LYS A 162 -28.25 -1.67 56.47
N LYS A 163 -28.38 -0.41 56.01
CA LYS A 163 -27.26 0.41 55.48
C LYS A 163 -26.01 0.46 56.39
N TRP A 164 -26.17 0.31 57.70
CA TRP A 164 -25.08 0.26 58.68
C TRP A 164 -24.09 -0.91 58.48
N ILE A 165 -24.47 -1.93 57.70
CA ILE A 165 -23.61 -3.08 57.36
C ILE A 165 -22.55 -2.73 56.30
N ARG A 166 -22.81 -1.74 55.43
CA ARG A 166 -21.90 -1.40 54.31
C ARG A 166 -20.49 -0.98 54.74
N PRO A 167 -20.30 -0.13 55.77
CA PRO A 167 -18.96 0.16 56.30
C PRO A 167 -18.24 -1.09 56.81
N LEU A 168 -18.96 -1.99 57.49
CA LEU A 168 -18.41 -3.24 58.00
C LEU A 168 -18.00 -4.19 56.86
N GLN A 169 -18.79 -4.29 55.79
CA GLN A 169 -18.41 -5.05 54.58
C GLN A 169 -17.09 -4.55 53.99
N ARG A 170 -16.93 -3.23 53.83
CA ARG A 170 -15.69 -2.66 53.29
C ARG A 170 -14.46 -3.01 54.12
N ARG A 171 -14.63 -3.15 55.45
CA ARG A 171 -13.54 -3.37 56.39
C ARG A 171 -13.27 -4.85 56.72
N PHE A 172 -14.30 -5.70 56.67
CA PHE A 172 -14.21 -7.08 57.15
C PHE A 172 -14.56 -8.16 56.12
N ALA A 173 -15.15 -7.83 54.97
CA ALA A 173 -15.56 -8.84 53.99
C ALA A 173 -14.37 -9.59 53.39
N MET A 174 -14.59 -10.88 53.09
CA MET A 174 -13.64 -11.77 52.43
C MET A 174 -13.77 -11.78 50.89
N ALA A 175 -14.60 -10.89 50.35
CA ALA A 175 -14.77 -10.72 48.92
C ALA A 175 -15.11 -9.25 48.61
N HIS A 176 -14.74 -8.80 47.40
CA HIS A 176 -15.13 -7.49 46.87
C HIS A 176 -16.54 -7.52 46.24
N THR A 177 -16.96 -8.68 45.76
CA THR A 177 -18.27 -8.93 45.18
C THR A 177 -19.08 -9.88 46.07
N PRO A 178 -20.42 -9.80 46.07
CA PRO A 178 -21.26 -10.74 46.81
C PRO A 178 -20.95 -12.20 46.40
N ILE A 179 -20.66 -13.05 47.37
CA ILE A 179 -20.44 -14.50 47.20
C ILE A 179 -21.52 -15.28 47.94
N THR A 180 -22.77 -15.14 47.49
CA THR A 180 -23.93 -15.76 48.11
C THR A 180 -23.82 -17.30 48.09
N HIS A 181 -24.26 -17.93 49.18
CA HIS A 181 -24.37 -19.39 49.31
C HIS A 181 -23.06 -20.18 49.31
N ILE A 182 -21.91 -19.52 49.50
CA ILE A 182 -20.61 -20.19 49.63
C ILE A 182 -20.59 -21.20 50.78
N GLU A 183 -21.35 -20.95 51.85
CA GLU A 183 -21.53 -21.85 52.98
C GLU A 183 -22.13 -23.19 52.56
N LYS A 184 -23.10 -23.18 51.64
CA LYS A 184 -23.77 -24.40 51.12
C LYS A 184 -22.85 -25.20 50.21
N VAL A 185 -22.06 -24.50 49.37
CA VAL A 185 -21.05 -25.15 48.51
C VAL A 185 -20.02 -25.89 49.36
N ILE A 186 -19.45 -25.20 50.35
CA ILE A 186 -18.48 -25.79 51.28
C ILE A 186 -19.12 -26.91 52.11
N GLY A 187 -20.38 -26.74 52.51
CA GLY A 187 -21.26 -27.76 53.06
C GLY A 187 -21.24 -29.05 52.24
N SER A 188 -21.71 -28.96 50.99
CA SER A 188 -21.83 -30.09 50.07
C SER A 188 -20.51 -30.81 49.79
N VAL A 189 -19.40 -30.07 49.64
CA VAL A 189 -18.08 -30.65 49.37
C VAL A 189 -17.59 -31.48 50.55
N ILE A 190 -17.81 -31.00 51.77
CA ILE A 190 -17.39 -31.70 53.00
C ILE A 190 -18.29 -32.89 53.31
N GLU A 191 -19.61 -32.77 53.10
CA GLU A 191 -20.58 -33.81 53.44
C GLU A 191 -20.74 -34.88 52.36
N LYS A 192 -20.18 -34.68 51.15
CA LYS A 192 -20.26 -35.59 49.99
C LYS A 192 -21.69 -35.96 49.58
N ILE A 193 -22.69 -35.18 50.00
CA ILE A 193 -24.10 -35.33 49.63
C ILE A 193 -24.53 -33.97 49.08
N GLY A 194 -24.60 -33.86 47.75
CA GLY A 194 -25.19 -32.71 47.10
C GLY A 194 -26.70 -32.81 47.20
N ASP A 195 -27.29 -32.23 48.25
CA ASP A 195 -28.74 -32.14 48.35
C ASP A 195 -29.26 -31.27 47.20
N PHE A 196 -29.93 -31.91 46.24
CA PHE A 196 -30.41 -31.28 45.02
C PHE A 196 -31.36 -30.10 45.34
N ASP A 197 -32.07 -30.16 46.47
CA ASP A 197 -32.92 -29.05 46.91
C ASP A 197 -32.11 -27.83 47.38
N SER A 198 -30.92 -28.03 47.94
CA SER A 198 -30.01 -26.92 48.28
C SER A 198 -29.47 -26.22 47.03
N ILE A 199 -29.18 -26.98 45.97
CA ILE A 199 -28.75 -26.45 44.66
C ILE A 199 -29.92 -25.71 43.97
N LYS A 200 -31.14 -26.26 44.02
CA LYS A 200 -32.33 -25.57 43.50
C LYS A 200 -32.56 -24.25 44.22
N GLN A 201 -32.52 -24.23 45.55
CA GLN A 201 -32.71 -22.99 46.31
C GLN A 201 -31.62 -21.96 45.98
N MET A 202 -30.37 -22.38 45.80
CA MET A 202 -29.29 -21.51 45.34
C MET A 202 -29.57 -20.93 43.94
N LEU A 203 -30.02 -21.74 42.98
CA LEU A 203 -30.40 -21.28 41.65
C LEU A 203 -31.62 -20.35 41.67
N ILE A 204 -32.59 -20.62 42.53
CA ILE A 204 -33.78 -19.77 42.73
C ILE A 204 -33.36 -18.42 43.31
N ASP A 205 -32.46 -18.38 44.29
CA ASP A 205 -32.00 -17.14 44.92
C ASP A 205 -31.14 -16.32 43.95
N ILE A 206 -30.21 -16.95 43.22
CA ILE A 206 -29.39 -16.28 42.19
C ILE A 206 -30.27 -15.75 41.04
N SER A 207 -31.26 -16.54 40.59
CA SER A 207 -32.18 -16.12 39.53
C SER A 207 -33.11 -15.01 40.01
N ARG A 208 -33.66 -15.08 41.22
CA ARG A 208 -34.45 -13.99 41.82
C ARG A 208 -33.63 -12.72 41.98
N GLU A 209 -32.38 -12.79 42.42
CA GLU A 209 -31.50 -11.62 42.54
C GLU A 209 -31.26 -10.96 41.18
N LYS A 210 -30.94 -11.76 40.13
CA LYS A 210 -30.74 -11.24 38.76
C LYS A 210 -32.04 -10.74 38.10
N LEU A 211 -33.16 -11.39 38.34
CA LEU A 211 -34.47 -11.01 37.80
C LEU A 211 -35.04 -9.78 38.53
N SER A 212 -34.89 -9.71 39.86
CA SER A 212 -35.30 -8.55 40.66
C SER A 212 -34.54 -7.29 40.28
N HIS A 213 -33.26 -7.41 39.90
CA HIS A 213 -32.47 -6.26 39.43
C HIS A 213 -32.98 -5.66 38.11
N ASN A 214 -33.71 -6.44 37.29
CA ASN A 214 -34.27 -5.99 36.03
C ASN A 214 -35.79 -5.68 36.10
N LEU A 215 -36.51 -6.21 37.09
CA LEU A 215 -37.98 -6.10 37.17
C LEU A 215 -38.52 -5.32 38.38
N LEU A 216 -37.71 -5.06 39.42
CA LEU A 216 -38.20 -4.49 40.69
C LEU A 216 -37.56 -3.14 41.07
N GLU A 217 -37.30 -2.26 40.09
CA GLU A 217 -37.20 -0.82 40.37
C GLU A 217 -38.56 -0.18 40.67
N HIS A 218 -39.69 -0.89 40.45
CA HIS A 218 -41.03 -0.31 40.55
C HIS A 218 -42.04 -0.95 41.51
N GLU A 219 -41.76 -2.06 42.20
CA GLU A 219 -42.72 -2.61 43.18
C GLU A 219 -42.16 -2.61 44.60
N GLN A 220 -42.13 -1.42 45.20
CA GLN A 220 -42.35 -1.29 46.63
C GLN A 220 -43.84 -1.14 46.88
N ASP A 221 -44.57 -2.25 47.02
CA ASP A 221 -45.61 -2.35 48.05
C ASP A 221 -46.08 -3.79 48.23
N LYS A 222 -46.07 -4.22 49.49
CA LYS A 222 -46.56 -5.52 49.93
C LYS A 222 -48.08 -5.50 49.94
N ALA A 223 -48.72 -6.24 49.05
CA ALA A 223 -50.13 -6.65 49.19
C ALA A 223 -50.27 -8.16 48.95
N PRO A 224 -51.14 -8.86 49.71
CA PRO A 224 -51.23 -10.31 49.67
C PRO A 224 -51.83 -10.79 48.34
N PHE A 225 -51.20 -11.83 47.79
CA PHE A 225 -51.54 -12.53 46.56
C PHE A 225 -53.06 -12.71 46.35
N GLN A 226 -53.65 -11.91 45.47
CA GLN A 226 -54.94 -12.18 44.87
C GLN A 226 -54.71 -12.61 43.42
N LEU A 227 -55.07 -13.86 43.11
CA LEU A 227 -55.00 -14.44 41.76
C LEU A 227 -56.00 -13.72 40.86
N ASN A 228 -55.54 -12.61 40.28
CA ASN A 228 -56.30 -11.82 39.32
C ASN A 228 -56.34 -12.59 37.98
N LYS A 229 -57.47 -12.60 37.28
CA LYS A 229 -57.62 -13.31 35.99
C LYS A 229 -56.55 -12.90 34.97
N GLN A 230 -56.14 -11.63 35.02
CA GLN A 230 -55.04 -11.10 34.20
C GLN A 230 -53.70 -11.76 34.49
N HIS A 231 -53.42 -12.17 35.74
CA HIS A 231 -52.21 -12.93 36.07
C HIS A 231 -52.28 -14.37 35.58
N ILE A 232 -53.47 -14.97 35.54
CA ILE A 232 -53.66 -16.31 34.96
C ILE A 232 -53.50 -16.24 33.44
N ASP A 233 -54.09 -15.24 32.79
CA ASP A 233 -53.98 -15.04 31.34
C ASP A 233 -52.53 -14.66 30.95
N ALA A 234 -51.84 -13.83 31.75
CA ALA A 234 -50.42 -13.55 31.57
C ALA A 234 -49.56 -14.79 31.80
N TRP A 235 -49.84 -15.58 32.84
CA TRP A 235 -49.13 -16.83 33.08
C TRP A 235 -49.37 -17.87 31.98
N LEU A 236 -50.58 -17.94 31.43
CA LEU A 236 -50.89 -18.79 30.27
C LEU A 236 -50.22 -18.28 28.99
N ALA A 237 -50.15 -16.96 28.80
CA ALA A 237 -49.39 -16.36 27.71
C ALA A 237 -47.89 -16.66 27.86
N ASP A 238 -47.34 -16.57 29.06
CA ASP A 238 -45.95 -16.92 29.37
C ASP A 238 -45.69 -18.42 29.19
N LEU A 239 -46.64 -19.29 29.54
CA LEU A 239 -46.54 -20.73 29.36
C LEU A 239 -46.63 -21.10 27.87
N ASN A 240 -47.50 -20.42 27.12
CA ASN A 240 -47.56 -20.58 25.66
C ASN A 240 -46.30 -20.04 24.98
N ALA A 241 -45.79 -18.88 25.40
CA ALA A 241 -44.53 -18.32 24.91
C ALA A 241 -43.35 -19.25 25.25
N ALA A 242 -43.31 -19.82 26.47
CA ALA A 242 -42.31 -20.81 26.85
C ALA A 242 -42.40 -22.07 25.99
N ARG A 243 -43.60 -22.56 25.67
CA ARG A 243 -43.80 -23.69 24.75
C ARG A 243 -43.40 -23.37 23.31
N GLU A 244 -43.67 -22.16 22.83
CA GLU A 244 -43.24 -21.71 21.51
C GLU A 244 -41.72 -21.60 21.43
N ILE A 245 -41.07 -21.08 22.49
CA ILE A 245 -39.61 -21.05 22.61
C ILE A 245 -39.05 -22.49 22.69
N GLU A 246 -39.70 -23.38 23.43
CA GLU A 246 -39.30 -24.78 23.56
C GLU A 246 -39.47 -25.55 22.24
N ALA A 247 -40.52 -25.28 21.47
CA ALA A 247 -40.69 -25.81 20.12
C ALA A 247 -39.62 -25.31 19.13
N LYS A 248 -38.99 -24.17 19.43
CA LYS A 248 -37.90 -23.56 18.66
C LYS A 248 -36.51 -23.84 19.23
N ARG A 249 -36.41 -24.68 20.27
CA ARG A 249 -35.16 -25.03 20.91
C ARG A 249 -34.15 -25.63 19.94
N ASP A 250 -34.60 -26.51 19.05
CA ASP A 250 -33.72 -27.14 18.05
C ASP A 250 -33.14 -26.09 17.07
N ASP A 251 -33.93 -25.07 16.70
CA ASP A 251 -33.46 -23.95 15.87
C ASP A 251 -32.39 -23.12 16.63
N PHE A 252 -32.58 -22.89 17.94
CA PHE A 252 -31.59 -22.21 18.78
C PHE A 252 -30.30 -23.03 18.96
N ASP A 253 -30.40 -24.35 19.15
CA ASP A 253 -29.24 -25.23 19.24
C ASP A 253 -28.49 -25.28 17.91
N GLY A 254 -29.21 -25.24 16.78
CA GLY A 254 -28.64 -25.08 15.44
C GLY A 254 -27.90 -23.74 15.29
N LEU A 255 -28.53 -22.64 15.71
CA LEU A 255 -27.91 -21.31 15.69
C LEU A 255 -26.67 -21.23 16.58
N LEU A 256 -26.70 -21.81 17.79
CA LEU A 256 -25.54 -21.85 18.68
C LEU A 256 -24.37 -22.64 18.08
N LYS A 257 -24.64 -23.74 17.38
CA LYS A 257 -23.62 -24.48 16.63
C LYS A 257 -23.03 -23.65 15.48
N ILE A 258 -23.87 -22.93 14.74
CA ILE A 258 -23.42 -22.02 13.66
C ILE A 258 -22.58 -20.87 14.24
N VAL A 259 -22.97 -20.31 15.39
CA VAL A 259 -22.20 -19.25 16.06
C VAL A 259 -20.86 -19.79 16.55
N ALA A 260 -20.81 -21.02 17.06
CA ALA A 260 -19.56 -21.66 17.44
C ALA A 260 -18.63 -21.86 16.22
N SER A 261 -19.15 -22.41 15.11
CA SER A 261 -18.35 -22.59 13.88
C SER A 261 -17.91 -21.25 13.27
N LEU A 262 -18.75 -20.21 13.32
CA LEU A 262 -18.36 -18.86 12.92
C LEU A 262 -17.25 -18.29 13.81
N LYS A 263 -17.25 -18.58 15.11
CA LYS A 263 -16.19 -18.15 16.01
C LYS A 263 -14.88 -18.88 15.73
N ASP A 264 -14.95 -20.17 15.44
CA ASP A 264 -13.77 -20.98 15.12
C ASP A 264 -13.16 -20.54 13.79
N THR A 265 -13.97 -20.38 12.76
CA THR A 265 -13.53 -19.82 11.45
C THR A 265 -12.97 -18.40 11.59
N LEU A 266 -13.56 -17.54 12.44
CA LEU A 266 -13.01 -16.21 12.73
C LEU A 266 -11.62 -16.31 13.38
N ASN A 267 -11.43 -17.24 14.32
CA ASN A 267 -10.14 -17.45 14.96
C ASN A 267 -9.10 -17.95 13.96
N GLU A 268 -9.46 -18.92 13.11
CA GLU A 268 -8.58 -19.40 12.03
C GLU A 268 -8.19 -18.28 11.07
N LEU A 269 -9.16 -17.47 10.63
CA LEU A 269 -8.92 -16.34 9.74
C LEU A 269 -8.03 -15.28 10.41
N SER A 270 -8.22 -15.04 11.72
CA SER A 270 -7.34 -14.16 12.49
C SER A 270 -5.90 -14.66 12.56
N HIS A 271 -5.70 -15.98 12.67
CA HIS A 271 -4.38 -16.60 12.69
C HIS A 271 -3.70 -16.51 11.33
N ILE A 272 -4.43 -16.83 10.25
CA ILE A 272 -3.95 -16.68 8.87
C ILE A 272 -3.61 -15.22 8.57
N HIS A 273 -4.44 -14.27 9.02
CA HIS A 273 -4.17 -12.85 8.85
C HIS A 273 -2.90 -12.42 9.57
N ALA A 274 -2.70 -12.85 10.83
CA ALA A 274 -1.47 -12.56 11.58
C ALA A 274 -0.23 -13.15 10.90
N LEU A 275 -0.33 -14.39 10.39
CA LEU A 275 0.75 -15.05 9.66
C LEU A 275 1.08 -14.31 8.35
N ALA A 276 0.07 -13.95 7.56
CA ALA A 276 0.25 -13.17 6.33
C ALA A 276 0.87 -11.79 6.61
N LEU A 277 0.45 -11.11 7.68
CA LEU A 277 1.02 -9.83 8.10
C LEU A 277 2.49 -9.99 8.52
N SER A 278 2.83 -11.07 9.22
CA SER A 278 4.20 -11.38 9.62
C SER A 278 5.09 -11.64 8.41
N GLN A 279 4.63 -12.45 7.45
CA GLN A 279 5.35 -12.73 6.21
C GLN A 279 5.53 -11.46 5.38
N HIS A 280 4.48 -10.63 5.25
CA HIS A 280 4.57 -9.37 4.54
C HIS A 280 5.64 -8.44 5.14
N LYS A 281 5.70 -8.32 6.48
CA LYS A 281 6.74 -7.55 7.15
C LYS A 281 8.13 -8.10 6.88
N THR A 282 8.32 -9.42 6.97
CA THR A 282 9.61 -10.06 6.67
C THR A 282 10.03 -9.81 5.23
N THR A 283 9.16 -10.05 4.26
CA THR A 283 9.46 -9.80 2.84
C THR A 283 9.73 -8.31 2.58
N GLN A 284 9.03 -7.40 3.25
CA GLN A 284 9.28 -5.97 3.13
C GLN A 284 10.66 -5.58 3.69
N THR A 285 11.10 -6.20 4.79
CA THR A 285 12.46 -6.00 5.32
C THR A 285 13.52 -6.57 4.39
N GLU A 286 13.31 -7.76 3.83
CA GLU A 286 14.23 -8.37 2.85
C GLU A 286 14.34 -7.53 1.58
N LEU A 287 13.21 -7.00 1.09
CA LEU A 287 13.17 -6.13 -0.08
C LEU A 287 13.94 -4.82 0.18
N SER A 288 13.75 -4.20 1.35
CA SER A 288 14.51 -3.01 1.77
C SER A 288 16.03 -3.27 1.81
N ILE A 289 16.46 -4.42 2.35
CA ILE A 289 17.88 -4.81 2.39
C ILE A 289 18.43 -5.01 0.96
N CYS A 290 17.66 -5.68 0.09
CA CYS A 290 18.04 -5.86 -1.31
C CYS A 290 18.12 -4.52 -2.07
N GLU A 291 17.17 -3.61 -1.86
CA GLU A 291 17.21 -2.27 -2.45
C GLU A 291 18.44 -1.49 -1.97
N GLN A 292 18.75 -1.52 -0.67
CA GLN A 292 19.96 -0.91 -0.13
C GLN A 292 21.22 -1.50 -0.78
N SER A 293 21.31 -2.83 -0.88
CA SER A 293 22.44 -3.49 -1.55
C SER A 293 22.56 -3.12 -3.04
N ILE A 294 21.45 -3.02 -3.77
CA ILE A 294 21.44 -2.56 -5.17
C ILE A 294 21.93 -1.11 -5.25
N THR A 295 21.49 -0.23 -4.36
CA THR A 295 21.95 1.16 -4.35
C THR A 295 23.45 1.25 -4.05
N GLU A 296 23.95 0.50 -3.07
CA GLU A 296 25.37 0.43 -2.75
C GLU A 296 26.19 -0.08 -3.94
N LEU A 297 25.82 -1.21 -4.54
CA LEU A 297 26.49 -1.75 -5.72
C LEU A 297 26.44 -0.79 -6.91
N THR A 298 25.33 -0.07 -7.10
CA THR A 298 25.21 0.93 -8.17
C THR A 298 26.13 2.13 -7.91
N THR A 299 26.24 2.58 -6.66
CA THR A 299 27.19 3.65 -6.29
C THR A 299 28.64 3.21 -6.47
N GLN A 300 28.99 1.98 -6.06
CA GLN A 300 30.32 1.40 -6.28
C GLN A 300 30.63 1.28 -7.78
N ARG A 301 29.68 0.83 -8.60
CA ARG A 301 29.86 0.73 -10.05
C ARG A 301 30.11 2.10 -10.68
N LYS A 302 29.33 3.12 -10.31
CA LYS A 302 29.52 4.50 -10.78
C LYS A 302 30.87 5.07 -10.35
N GLN A 303 31.31 4.77 -9.13
CA GLN A 303 32.62 5.20 -8.65
C GLN A 303 33.75 4.52 -9.44
N LEU A 304 33.65 3.21 -9.67
CA LEU A 304 34.59 2.46 -10.51
C LEU A 304 34.62 2.94 -11.97
N GLU A 305 33.45 3.23 -12.57
CA GLU A 305 33.36 3.82 -13.91
C GLU A 305 34.09 5.17 -13.95
N LYS A 306 33.85 6.05 -12.96
CA LYS A 306 34.50 7.35 -12.87
C LYS A 306 36.01 7.24 -12.67
N ASP A 307 36.45 6.33 -11.79
CA ASP A 307 37.87 6.10 -11.52
C ASP A 307 38.56 5.53 -12.78
N TYR A 308 37.88 4.64 -13.53
CA TYR A 308 38.36 4.11 -14.80
C TYR A 308 38.47 5.19 -15.88
N GLU A 309 37.47 6.06 -16.00
CA GLU A 309 37.47 7.18 -16.95
C GLU A 309 38.56 8.20 -16.62
N GLN A 310 38.78 8.48 -15.33
CA GLN A 310 39.91 9.30 -14.87
C GLN A 310 41.27 8.70 -15.21
N GLN A 311 41.41 7.37 -15.20
CA GLN A 311 42.65 6.69 -15.60
C GLN A 311 42.84 6.65 -17.13
N LEU A 312 41.76 6.63 -17.90
CA LEU A 312 41.80 6.62 -19.37
C LEU A 312 42.14 7.99 -19.95
N GLU A 313 41.67 9.06 -19.32
CA GLU A 313 41.83 10.39 -19.90
C GLU A 313 43.28 10.85 -20.10
N PRO A 314 44.26 10.59 -19.20
CA PRO A 314 45.66 10.89 -19.50
C PRO A 314 46.20 10.07 -20.68
N LYS A 315 45.78 8.81 -20.84
CA LYS A 315 46.18 7.97 -22.00
C LYS A 315 45.56 8.48 -23.30
N HIS A 316 44.31 8.93 -23.27
CA HIS A 316 43.67 9.56 -24.43
C HIS A 316 44.29 10.92 -24.76
N ALA A 317 44.70 11.70 -23.76
CA ALA A 317 45.46 12.93 -23.97
C ALA A 317 46.83 12.63 -24.62
N GLU A 318 47.57 11.65 -24.12
CA GLU A 318 48.85 11.22 -24.69
C GLU A 318 48.68 10.68 -26.12
N SER A 319 47.64 9.88 -26.38
CA SER A 319 47.33 9.38 -27.73
C SER A 319 46.95 10.51 -28.70
N ARG A 320 46.21 11.53 -28.23
CA ARG A 320 45.88 12.73 -29.03
C ARG A 320 47.15 13.52 -29.37
N GLU A 321 48.05 13.70 -28.42
CA GLU A 321 49.31 14.40 -28.62
C GLU A 321 50.22 13.65 -29.60
N LEU A 322 50.36 12.33 -29.44
CA LEU A 322 51.12 11.48 -30.37
C LEU A 322 50.53 11.52 -31.78
N LYS A 323 49.20 11.46 -31.94
CA LYS A 323 48.56 11.58 -33.25
C LYS A 323 48.81 12.94 -33.89
N LYS A 324 48.82 14.00 -33.10
CA LYS A 324 49.15 15.34 -33.59
C LYS A 324 50.60 15.41 -34.06
N GLN A 325 51.54 14.87 -33.28
CA GLN A 325 52.95 14.79 -33.69
C GLN A 325 53.14 13.98 -34.96
N VAL A 326 52.43 12.85 -35.12
CA VAL A 326 52.45 12.06 -36.35
C VAL A 326 51.91 12.88 -37.53
N ALA A 327 50.79 13.57 -37.38
CA ALA A 327 50.24 14.41 -38.44
C ALA A 327 51.17 15.58 -38.81
N ASP A 328 51.82 16.21 -37.83
CA ASP A 328 52.80 17.27 -38.05
C ASP A 328 54.04 16.73 -38.80
N LEU A 329 54.51 15.53 -38.44
CA LEU A 329 55.62 14.86 -39.15
C LEU A 329 55.22 14.44 -40.56
N ASP A 330 54.03 13.90 -40.78
CA ASP A 330 53.53 13.55 -42.10
C ASP A 330 53.42 14.79 -43.00
N TYR A 331 52.95 15.91 -42.45
CA TYR A 331 52.93 17.18 -43.17
C TYR A 331 54.35 17.65 -43.53
N GLN A 332 55.31 17.55 -42.62
CA GLN A 332 56.71 17.87 -42.91
C GLN A 332 57.31 16.95 -43.97
N ILE A 333 57.00 15.64 -43.93
CA ILE A 333 57.45 14.68 -44.94
C ILE A 333 56.86 15.05 -46.30
N GLN A 334 55.55 15.30 -46.39
CA GLN A 334 54.92 15.72 -47.64
C GLN A 334 55.51 17.02 -48.17
N ALA A 335 55.75 18.01 -47.32
CA ALA A 335 56.37 19.27 -47.72
C ALA A 335 57.81 19.06 -48.24
N LEU A 336 58.59 18.20 -47.58
CA LEU A 336 59.95 17.85 -48.04
C LEU A 336 59.92 17.05 -49.35
N GLU A 337 58.92 16.19 -49.53
CA GLU A 337 58.77 15.37 -50.72
C GLU A 337 58.30 16.20 -51.92
N GLU A 338 57.41 17.16 -51.69
CA GLU A 338 57.01 18.17 -52.67
C GLU A 338 58.20 19.07 -53.05
N GLN A 339 58.97 19.55 -52.07
CA GLN A 339 60.22 20.28 -52.31
C GLN A 339 61.20 19.44 -53.13
N LYS A 340 61.40 18.18 -52.78
CA LYS A 340 62.27 17.25 -53.53
C LYS A 340 61.77 17.08 -54.97
N GLN A 341 60.48 16.85 -55.18
CA GLN A 341 59.89 16.73 -56.51
C GLN A 341 60.05 18.01 -57.32
N ASP A 342 59.90 19.17 -56.70
CA ASP A 342 60.11 20.46 -57.38
C ASP A 342 61.58 20.67 -57.75
N TYR A 343 62.53 20.29 -56.88
CA TYR A 343 63.95 20.28 -57.23
C TYR A 343 64.27 19.29 -58.36
N GLU A 344 63.67 18.09 -58.36
CA GLU A 344 63.83 17.10 -59.43
C GLU A 344 63.24 17.60 -60.76
N LYS A 345 62.05 18.23 -60.76
CA LYS A 345 61.46 18.88 -61.95
C LYS A 345 62.34 20.01 -62.49
N GLN A 346 63.03 20.73 -61.60
CA GLN A 346 63.95 21.80 -61.96
C GLN A 346 65.35 21.29 -62.35
N ASP A 347 65.51 19.97 -62.49
CA ASP A 347 66.75 19.31 -62.89
C ASP A 347 67.88 19.58 -61.88
N ALA A 348 67.69 19.09 -60.65
CA ALA A 348 68.56 19.37 -59.51
C ALA A 348 70.05 19.06 -59.76
N GLU A 349 70.36 18.04 -60.57
CA GLU A 349 71.72 17.68 -60.96
C GLU A 349 72.44 18.82 -61.70
N SER A 350 71.68 19.65 -62.41
CA SER A 350 72.16 20.83 -63.11
C SER A 350 72.46 22.02 -62.20
N PHE A 351 71.97 22.06 -60.95
CA PHE A 351 72.24 23.19 -60.05
C PHE A 351 73.69 23.27 -59.59
N ALA A 352 74.38 22.15 -59.42
CA ALA A 352 75.81 22.13 -59.12
C ALA A 352 76.63 22.74 -60.28
N ILE A 353 76.23 22.43 -61.52
CA ILE A 353 76.86 22.96 -62.73
C ILE A 353 76.52 24.46 -62.90
N LYS A 354 75.25 24.86 -62.75
CA LYS A 354 74.82 26.26 -62.79
C LYS A 354 75.49 27.10 -61.69
N GLY A 355 75.70 26.54 -60.49
CA GLY A 355 76.45 27.18 -59.41
C GLY A 355 77.93 27.40 -59.77
N SER A 356 78.57 26.44 -60.43
CA SER A 356 79.95 26.61 -60.92
C SER A 356 80.09 27.65 -62.05
N LEU A 357 79.02 27.88 -62.81
CA LEU A 357 78.94 28.87 -63.89
C LEU A 357 78.42 30.24 -63.42
N LEU A 358 78.00 30.36 -62.15
CA LEU A 358 77.37 31.56 -61.61
C LEU A 358 78.30 32.78 -61.67
N ASP A 359 79.57 32.63 -61.29
CA ASP A 359 80.56 33.71 -61.35
C ASP A 359 80.77 34.21 -62.79
N GLN A 360 80.75 33.29 -63.75
CA GLN A 360 80.86 33.61 -65.17
C GLN A 360 79.62 34.36 -65.68
N HIS A 361 78.42 33.94 -65.25
CA HIS A 361 77.17 34.63 -65.59
C HIS A 361 77.04 36.00 -64.91
N ILE A 362 77.50 36.17 -63.66
CA ILE A 362 77.52 37.46 -62.97
C ILE A 362 78.47 38.44 -63.69
N GLN A 363 79.64 37.98 -64.12
CA GLN A 363 80.55 38.80 -64.93
C GLN A 363 79.94 39.20 -66.28
N GLN A 364 79.28 38.26 -66.97
CA GLN A 364 78.58 38.56 -68.23
C GLN A 364 77.41 39.53 -68.02
N GLN A 365 76.63 39.37 -66.96
CA GLN A 365 75.53 40.28 -66.64
C GLN A 365 76.03 41.68 -66.29
N GLY A 366 77.15 41.79 -65.55
CA GLY A 366 77.81 43.07 -65.30
C GLY A 366 78.23 43.76 -66.60
N SER A 367 78.93 43.04 -67.48
CA SER A 367 79.32 43.53 -68.81
C SER A 367 78.15 43.99 -69.66
N ILE A 368 77.06 43.22 -69.72
CA ILE A 368 75.87 43.56 -70.50
C ILE A 368 75.15 44.76 -69.88
N ARG A 369 75.11 44.85 -68.55
CA ARG A 369 74.49 45.99 -67.85
C ARG A 369 75.26 47.28 -68.09
N ASP A 370 76.58 47.24 -68.05
CA ASP A 370 77.44 48.38 -68.38
C ASP A 370 77.26 48.81 -69.84
N GLU A 371 77.08 47.85 -70.75
CA GLU A 371 76.81 48.11 -72.17
C GLU A 371 75.42 48.70 -72.40
N ILE A 372 74.40 48.22 -71.69
CA ILE A 372 73.04 48.78 -71.71
C ILE A 372 73.04 50.20 -71.13
N GLU A 373 73.72 50.46 -70.01
CA GLU A 373 73.77 51.79 -69.39
C GLU A 373 74.51 52.80 -70.30
N ALA A 374 75.56 52.35 -71.00
CA ALA A 374 76.23 53.15 -72.03
C ALA A 374 75.34 53.42 -73.26
N LEU A 375 74.45 52.50 -73.63
CA LEU A 375 73.50 52.68 -74.73
C LEU A 375 72.29 53.53 -74.31
N GLU A 376 71.79 53.38 -73.09
CA GLU A 376 70.70 54.17 -72.51
C GLU A 376 71.12 55.61 -72.26
N SER A 377 72.35 55.86 -71.78
CA SER A 377 72.89 57.22 -71.65
C SER A 377 73.03 57.91 -73.02
N LYS A 378 73.43 57.19 -74.08
CA LYS A 378 73.42 57.72 -75.45
C LYS A 378 72.00 57.95 -75.97
N SER A 379 71.07 57.04 -75.71
CA SER A 379 69.66 57.15 -76.11
C SER A 379 68.93 58.29 -75.40
N THR A 380 69.18 58.50 -74.11
CA THR A 380 68.63 59.61 -73.33
C THR A 380 69.20 60.96 -73.76
N GLN A 381 70.48 61.04 -74.11
CA GLN A 381 71.04 62.25 -74.73
C GLN A 381 70.36 62.57 -76.07
N ILE A 382 70.16 61.58 -76.93
CA ILE A 382 69.45 61.74 -78.21
C ILE A 382 67.98 62.15 -77.99
N LYS A 383 67.26 61.47 -77.08
CA LYS A 383 65.88 61.83 -76.72
C LYS A 383 65.78 63.26 -76.19
N SER A 384 66.70 63.69 -75.33
CA SER A 384 66.69 65.05 -74.78
C SER A 384 66.93 66.14 -75.85
N LEU A 385 67.73 65.85 -76.88
CA LEU A 385 67.92 66.75 -78.02
C LEU A 385 66.66 66.85 -78.88
N TYR A 386 66.01 65.71 -79.16
CA TYR A 386 64.76 65.70 -79.92
C TYR A 386 63.59 66.31 -79.15
N GLU A 387 63.48 66.09 -77.83
CA GLU A 387 62.47 66.74 -76.98
C GLU A 387 62.67 68.26 -76.93
N LYS A 388 63.91 68.75 -76.84
CA LYS A 388 64.17 70.20 -76.96
C LYS A 388 63.75 70.76 -78.32
N GLN A 389 64.05 70.05 -79.41
CA GLN A 389 63.60 70.48 -80.74
C GLN A 389 62.08 70.43 -80.87
N LEU A 390 61.41 69.43 -80.29
CA LEU A 390 59.96 69.27 -80.33
C LEU A 390 59.26 70.39 -79.55
N THR A 391 59.72 70.67 -78.33
CA THR A 391 59.18 71.76 -77.48
C THR A 391 59.36 73.14 -78.11
N ASP A 392 60.49 73.41 -78.76
CA ASP A 392 60.69 74.65 -79.53
C ASP A 392 59.76 74.77 -80.74
N LEU A 393 59.43 73.64 -81.37
CA LEU A 393 58.49 73.56 -82.50
C LEU A 393 57.05 73.76 -82.02
N GLU A 394 56.66 73.10 -80.94
CA GLU A 394 55.35 73.26 -80.28
C GLU A 394 55.15 74.69 -79.79
N HIS A 395 56.17 75.32 -79.20
CA HIS A 395 56.06 76.70 -78.76
C HIS A 395 55.90 77.68 -79.94
N ARG A 396 56.60 77.43 -81.06
CA ARG A 396 56.43 78.20 -82.31
C ARG A 396 55.04 78.01 -82.91
N HIS A 397 54.56 76.76 -82.98
CA HIS A 397 53.24 76.43 -83.52
C HIS A 397 52.11 77.01 -82.65
N SER A 398 52.24 76.92 -81.32
CA SER A 398 51.30 77.51 -80.36
C SER A 398 51.22 79.04 -80.48
N LYS A 399 52.36 79.73 -80.63
CA LYS A 399 52.38 81.18 -80.91
C LYS A 399 51.70 81.53 -82.24
N GLN A 400 51.91 80.73 -83.28
CA GLN A 400 51.24 80.94 -84.57
C GLN A 400 49.73 80.70 -84.48
N LEU A 401 49.30 79.63 -83.79
CA LEU A 401 47.89 79.36 -83.50
C LEU A 401 47.23 80.47 -82.70
N GLN A 402 47.89 81.03 -81.68
CA GLN A 402 47.37 82.17 -80.94
C GLN A 402 47.20 83.39 -81.84
N ASN A 403 48.18 83.71 -82.69
CA ASN A 403 48.07 84.82 -83.64
C ASN A 403 46.93 84.61 -84.64
N PHE A 404 46.78 83.41 -85.21
CA PHE A 404 45.65 83.07 -86.08
C PHE A 404 44.31 83.14 -85.34
N SER A 405 44.25 82.68 -84.09
CA SER A 405 43.03 82.77 -83.27
C SER A 405 42.64 84.23 -83.02
N HIS A 406 43.61 85.12 -82.75
CA HIS A 406 43.36 86.54 -82.60
C HIS A 406 42.85 87.19 -83.90
N GLN A 407 43.42 86.84 -85.05
CA GLN A 407 42.93 87.29 -86.35
C GLN A 407 41.50 86.80 -86.64
N ALA A 408 41.23 85.50 -86.41
CA ALA A 408 39.89 84.92 -86.59
C ALA A 408 38.85 85.49 -85.61
N THR A 409 39.23 85.82 -84.37
CA THR A 409 38.32 86.50 -83.42
C THR A 409 38.00 87.93 -83.84
N ASN A 410 38.95 88.66 -84.42
CA ASN A 410 38.71 90.01 -84.94
C ASN A 410 37.82 90.00 -86.19
N GLU A 411 38.02 89.04 -87.09
CA GLU A 411 37.12 88.86 -88.25
C GLU A 411 35.71 88.45 -87.82
N LYS A 412 35.57 87.52 -86.86
CA LYS A 412 34.26 87.16 -86.26
C LYS A 412 33.59 88.34 -85.55
N LEU A 413 34.34 89.22 -84.88
CA LEU A 413 33.78 90.42 -84.24
C LEU A 413 33.26 91.42 -85.28
N ASN A 414 33.94 91.56 -86.42
CA ASN A 414 33.49 92.41 -87.52
C ASN A 414 32.27 91.82 -88.24
N GLU A 415 32.24 90.49 -88.43
CA GLU A 415 31.08 89.78 -88.97
C GLU A 415 29.87 89.88 -88.03
N SER A 416 30.06 89.73 -86.70
CA SER A 416 28.97 89.88 -85.73
C SER A 416 28.40 91.31 -85.71
N LYS A 417 29.24 92.34 -85.89
CA LYS A 417 28.78 93.73 -86.00
C LYS A 417 27.90 93.94 -87.24
N SER A 418 28.32 93.42 -88.40
CA SER A 418 27.49 93.46 -89.61
C SER A 418 26.19 92.65 -89.49
N LEU A 419 26.22 91.52 -88.77
CA LEU A 419 25.05 90.70 -88.48
C LEU A 419 24.09 91.40 -87.51
N THR A 420 24.58 92.11 -86.50
CA THR A 420 23.71 92.88 -85.59
C THR A 420 23.03 94.06 -86.29
N GLU A 421 23.71 94.72 -87.22
CA GLU A 421 23.11 95.78 -88.04
C GLU A 421 22.02 95.20 -88.97
N ALA A 422 22.26 94.04 -89.60
CA ALA A 422 21.26 93.33 -90.39
C ALA A 422 20.08 92.79 -89.54
N GLU A 423 20.33 92.30 -88.33
CA GLU A 423 19.32 91.79 -87.40
C GLU A 423 18.41 92.91 -86.87
N THR A 424 18.92 94.13 -86.64
CA THR A 424 18.06 95.26 -86.25
C THR A 424 17.07 95.66 -87.35
N VAL A 425 17.49 95.59 -88.62
CA VAL A 425 16.64 95.81 -89.80
C VAL A 425 15.63 94.66 -89.97
N PHE A 426 16.03 93.42 -89.70
CA PHE A 426 15.14 92.25 -89.71
C PHE A 426 14.09 92.29 -88.58
N GLN A 427 14.47 92.67 -87.35
CA GLN A 427 13.56 92.74 -86.19
C GLN A 427 12.49 93.83 -86.33
N GLN A 428 12.80 94.96 -86.98
CA GLN A 428 11.79 95.96 -87.32
C GLN A 428 10.74 95.41 -88.32
N ARG A 429 11.18 94.58 -89.27
CA ARG A 429 10.30 93.94 -90.26
C ARG A 429 9.52 92.76 -89.69
N LYS A 430 10.10 92.04 -88.72
CA LYS A 430 9.49 90.93 -87.97
C LYS A 430 8.39 91.39 -87.00
N LYS A 431 8.55 92.55 -86.35
CA LYS A 431 7.48 93.14 -85.50
C LYS A 431 6.21 93.49 -86.29
N GLN A 432 6.34 93.98 -87.52
CA GLN A 432 5.19 94.25 -88.40
C GLN A 432 4.48 92.97 -88.89
N LEU A 433 5.20 91.84 -88.95
CA LEU A 433 4.66 90.53 -89.34
C LEU A 433 4.10 89.73 -88.16
N SER A 434 4.60 89.92 -86.93
CA SER A 434 4.11 89.19 -85.74
C SER A 434 2.75 89.71 -85.23
N GLU A 435 2.47 91.00 -85.34
CA GLU A 435 1.13 91.57 -85.05
C GLU A 435 0.04 90.99 -85.98
N GLN A 436 0.40 90.54 -87.18
CA GLN A 436 -0.51 89.87 -88.12
C GLN A 436 -0.69 88.37 -87.83
N CYS A 437 0.25 87.74 -87.09
CA CYS A 437 0.20 86.34 -86.70
C CYS A 437 -0.48 86.10 -85.33
N ASP A 438 -0.37 87.03 -84.38
CA ASP A 438 -0.97 86.90 -83.04
C ASP A 438 -2.50 86.90 -83.06
N ASN A 439 -3.14 87.51 -84.05
CA ASN A 439 -4.59 87.42 -84.27
C ASN A 439 -5.08 86.03 -84.76
N ARG A 440 -4.18 85.13 -85.14
CA ARG A 440 -4.49 83.77 -85.65
C ARG A 440 -4.15 82.63 -84.67
N SER A 441 -3.38 82.88 -83.60
CA SER A 441 -2.76 81.82 -82.76
C SER A 441 -3.43 81.57 -81.40
N THR A 442 -4.43 82.38 -81.01
CA THR A 442 -5.21 82.22 -79.77
C THR A 442 -5.97 80.88 -79.60
N PRO A 443 -6.43 80.14 -80.64
CA PRO A 443 -7.06 78.83 -80.44
C PRO A 443 -6.07 77.69 -80.14
N ILE A 444 -4.76 77.88 -80.32
CA ILE A 444 -3.73 76.83 -80.14
C ILE A 444 -3.32 76.66 -78.66
N ASN A 445 -3.66 77.61 -77.79
CA ASN A 445 -3.49 77.53 -76.33
C ASN A 445 -4.45 76.54 -75.62
N GLN A 446 -5.22 75.77 -76.39
CA GLN A 446 -5.73 74.45 -75.98
C GLN A 446 -4.63 73.42 -75.67
N LYS A 447 -3.36 73.82 -75.85
CA LYS A 447 -2.12 73.37 -75.18
C LYS A 447 -2.21 72.93 -73.70
N LYS A 448 -3.35 72.95 -73.03
CA LYS A 448 -3.43 72.67 -71.59
C LYS A 448 -3.83 71.23 -71.26
N SER A 449 -4.47 70.49 -72.16
CA SER A 449 -4.77 69.05 -71.95
C SER A 449 -3.53 68.15 -72.00
N GLN A 450 -2.44 68.64 -72.59
CA GLN A 450 -1.12 68.00 -72.55
C GLN A 450 -0.56 67.89 -71.11
N LEU A 451 -1.04 68.67 -70.14
CA LEU A 451 -0.68 68.54 -68.72
C LEU A 451 -1.14 67.21 -68.08
N SER A 452 -2.00 66.44 -68.76
CA SER A 452 -2.39 65.09 -68.32
C SER A 452 -1.35 64.02 -68.63
N ILE A 453 -0.36 64.32 -69.48
CA ILE A 453 0.72 63.40 -69.86
C ILE A 453 1.90 63.48 -68.87
N GLU A 454 2.09 64.61 -68.19
CA GLU A 454 3.16 64.78 -67.19
C GLU A 454 2.93 63.99 -65.89
N PHE A 455 1.69 63.64 -65.55
CA PHE A 455 1.37 62.89 -64.32
C PHE A 455 1.74 61.38 -64.41
N GLY A 456 1.79 60.80 -65.62
CA GLY A 456 2.17 59.39 -65.81
C GLY A 456 3.66 59.11 -65.66
N ILE A 457 4.51 60.14 -65.77
CA ILE A 457 5.97 59.98 -65.81
C ILE A 457 6.58 59.82 -64.41
N THR A 458 5.89 60.23 -63.34
CA THR A 458 6.39 60.17 -61.94
C THR A 458 6.02 58.89 -61.19
N GLN A 459 5.12 58.06 -61.72
CA GLN A 459 4.67 56.82 -61.07
C GLN A 459 5.45 55.56 -61.52
N ALA A 460 6.19 55.63 -62.63
CA ALA A 460 6.93 54.50 -63.19
C ALA A 460 8.39 54.37 -62.69
N SER A 461 8.90 55.31 -61.90
CA SER A 461 10.33 55.42 -61.53
C SER A 461 10.68 54.94 -60.10
N LEU A 462 9.78 54.23 -59.40
CA LEU A 462 9.99 53.75 -58.01
C LEU A 462 9.84 52.23 -57.80
N LYS A 463 9.68 51.41 -58.85
CA LYS A 463 9.56 49.93 -58.73
C LYS A 463 10.53 49.18 -59.64
N ALA A 464 11.83 49.21 -59.35
CA ALA A 464 12.77 48.22 -59.88
C ALA A 464 14.09 48.18 -59.09
N ILE A 465 14.22 47.20 -58.19
CA ILE A 465 15.50 46.56 -57.88
C ILE A 465 15.23 45.06 -58.03
N PRO A 466 15.87 44.35 -58.97
CA PRO A 466 15.62 42.94 -59.15
C PRO A 466 16.34 42.16 -58.04
N VAL A 467 15.57 41.45 -57.22
CA VAL A 467 16.08 40.28 -56.50
C VAL A 467 16.37 39.22 -57.56
N SER A 468 17.50 38.50 -57.42
CA SER A 468 17.87 37.41 -58.33
C SER A 468 16.66 36.47 -58.58
N GLU A 469 16.27 36.33 -59.85
CA GLU A 469 15.16 35.47 -60.29
C GLU A 469 15.36 34.01 -59.82
N ALA A 470 16.62 33.60 -59.62
CA ALA A 470 16.99 32.29 -59.06
C ALA A 470 16.63 32.13 -57.58
N LEU A 471 16.77 33.17 -56.75
CA LEU A 471 16.43 33.12 -55.31
C LEU A 471 14.90 33.14 -55.08
N GLN A 472 14.15 33.88 -55.89
CA GLN A 472 12.68 33.85 -55.85
C GLN A 472 12.11 32.50 -56.33
N ASN A 473 12.70 31.90 -57.36
CA ASN A 473 12.32 30.57 -57.81
C ASN A 473 12.67 29.48 -56.77
N GLN A 474 13.82 29.59 -56.08
CA GLN A 474 14.15 28.69 -54.97
C GLN A 474 13.20 28.85 -53.76
N LEU A 475 12.81 30.08 -53.41
CA LEU A 475 11.89 30.31 -52.30
C LEU A 475 10.48 29.80 -52.61
N THR A 476 9.99 29.98 -53.84
CA THR A 476 8.69 29.43 -54.25
C THR A 476 8.70 27.90 -54.34
N GLN A 477 9.80 27.28 -54.80
CA GLN A 477 9.95 25.82 -54.80
C GLN A 477 10.01 25.24 -53.39
N THR A 478 10.75 25.87 -52.47
CA THR A 478 10.82 25.43 -51.07
C THR A 478 9.48 25.60 -50.35
N GLN A 479 8.72 26.68 -50.63
CA GLN A 479 7.37 26.87 -50.09
C GLN A 479 6.37 25.82 -50.60
N GLN A 480 6.39 25.49 -51.89
CA GLN A 480 5.56 24.42 -52.45
C GLN A 480 5.93 23.05 -51.86
N ALA A 481 7.22 22.77 -51.70
CA ALA A 481 7.69 21.57 -51.02
C ALA A 481 7.22 21.52 -49.56
N LEU A 482 7.28 22.65 -48.84
CA LEU A 482 6.83 22.76 -47.46
C LEU A 482 5.33 22.51 -47.30
N GLU A 483 4.52 23.04 -48.20
CA GLU A 483 3.07 22.86 -48.19
C GLU A 483 2.68 21.41 -48.50
N SER A 484 3.38 20.76 -49.44
CA SER A 484 3.22 19.33 -49.71
C SER A 484 3.58 18.46 -48.49
N VAL A 485 4.68 18.76 -47.80
CA VAL A 485 5.12 18.03 -46.60
C VAL A 485 4.20 18.31 -45.41
N ARG A 486 3.63 19.51 -45.27
CA ARG A 486 2.61 19.81 -44.24
C ARG A 486 1.35 18.97 -44.44
N SER A 487 0.85 18.88 -45.67
CA SER A 487 -0.30 18.02 -46.00
C SER A 487 0.00 16.55 -45.73
N GLU A 488 1.20 16.07 -46.10
CA GLU A 488 1.65 14.70 -45.84
C GLU A 488 1.77 14.43 -44.32
N ASN A 489 2.24 15.41 -43.54
CA ASN A 489 2.34 15.35 -42.08
C ASN A 489 0.96 15.25 -41.41
N ASP A 490 0.01 16.07 -41.83
CA ASP A 490 -1.36 16.01 -41.31
C ASP A 490 -2.03 14.66 -41.61
N GLN A 491 -1.77 14.08 -42.78
CA GLN A 491 -2.23 12.73 -43.13
C GLN A 491 -1.53 11.64 -42.32
N ALA A 492 -0.21 11.76 -42.12
CA ALA A 492 0.56 10.83 -41.29
C ALA A 492 0.09 10.87 -39.82
N TYR A 493 -0.18 12.05 -39.28
CA TYR A 493 -0.70 12.24 -37.93
C TYR A 493 -2.09 11.62 -37.75
N LYS A 494 -3.00 11.83 -38.72
CA LYS A 494 -4.33 11.17 -38.72
C LYS A 494 -4.20 9.64 -38.79
N THR A 495 -3.28 9.13 -39.59
CA THR A 495 -3.03 7.68 -39.70
C THR A 495 -2.45 7.12 -38.40
N GLN A 496 -1.49 7.79 -37.78
CA GLN A 496 -0.93 7.40 -36.48
C GLN A 496 -2.01 7.38 -35.39
N LEU A 497 -2.88 8.39 -35.35
CA LEU A 497 -3.97 8.45 -34.39
C LEU A 497 -4.91 7.25 -34.54
N LYS A 498 -5.29 6.91 -35.79
CA LYS A 498 -6.10 5.72 -36.10
C LYS A 498 -5.41 4.42 -35.70
N CYS A 499 -4.16 4.21 -36.09
CA CYS A 499 -3.43 3.00 -35.69
C CYS A 499 -3.27 2.89 -34.16
N THR A 500 -3.18 4.02 -33.46
CA THR A 500 -3.12 4.05 -31.99
C THR A 500 -4.47 3.69 -31.36
N THR A 501 -5.59 4.19 -31.89
CA THR A 501 -6.93 3.81 -31.43
C THR A 501 -7.20 2.34 -31.72
N ASP A 502 -6.92 1.87 -32.93
CA ASP A 502 -7.14 0.48 -33.35
C ASP A 502 -6.32 -0.49 -32.49
N TYR A 503 -5.06 -0.15 -32.18
CA TYR A 503 -4.25 -0.94 -31.24
C TYR A 503 -4.84 -0.95 -29.82
N SER A 504 -5.33 0.19 -29.33
CA SER A 504 -5.94 0.26 -28.00
C SER A 504 -7.21 -0.58 -27.89
N GLU A 505 -8.06 -0.59 -28.93
CA GLU A 505 -9.26 -1.42 -29.02
C GLU A 505 -8.93 -2.91 -29.15
N ALA A 506 -7.91 -3.25 -29.95
CA ALA A 506 -7.43 -4.62 -30.06
C ALA A 506 -6.85 -5.14 -28.72
N LEU A 507 -6.15 -4.27 -27.97
CA LEU A 507 -5.57 -4.61 -26.68
C LEU A 507 -6.65 -4.84 -25.61
N THR A 508 -7.67 -3.99 -25.55
CA THR A 508 -8.79 -4.16 -24.60
C THR A 508 -9.58 -5.42 -24.93
N SER A 509 -9.90 -5.67 -26.20
CA SER A 509 -10.57 -6.90 -26.64
C SER A 509 -9.77 -8.16 -26.27
N TYR A 510 -8.45 -8.16 -26.47
CA TYR A 510 -7.57 -9.26 -26.05
C TYR A 510 -7.64 -9.49 -24.52
N GLN A 511 -7.52 -8.43 -23.72
CA GLN A 511 -7.56 -8.51 -22.26
C GLN A 511 -8.91 -9.01 -21.72
N ASP A 512 -10.01 -8.62 -22.35
CA ASP A 512 -11.35 -9.05 -21.95
C ASP A 512 -11.56 -10.54 -22.26
N ILE A 513 -11.12 -11.01 -23.43
CA ILE A 513 -11.17 -12.45 -23.78
C ILE A 513 -10.26 -13.26 -22.85
N GLU A 514 -9.07 -12.73 -22.50
CA GLU A 514 -8.15 -13.38 -21.56
C GLU A 514 -8.77 -13.53 -20.17
N ARG A 515 -9.44 -12.49 -19.65
CA ARG A 515 -10.16 -12.56 -18.37
C ARG A 515 -11.30 -13.59 -18.40
N GLN A 516 -12.10 -13.61 -19.47
CA GLN A 516 -13.18 -14.60 -19.63
C GLN A 516 -12.63 -16.03 -19.69
N LEU A 517 -11.48 -16.23 -20.34
CA LEU A 517 -10.84 -17.53 -20.41
C LEU A 517 -10.32 -17.99 -19.04
N GLN A 518 -9.75 -17.08 -18.25
CA GLN A 518 -9.31 -17.39 -16.88
C GLN A 518 -10.47 -17.77 -15.96
N SER A 519 -11.59 -17.04 -16.02
CA SER A 519 -12.76 -17.37 -15.21
C SER A 519 -13.37 -18.72 -15.61
N LYS A 520 -13.49 -19.01 -16.91
CA LYS A 520 -13.97 -20.33 -17.39
C LYS A 520 -13.04 -21.47 -17.00
N LYS A 521 -11.72 -21.30 -17.07
CA LYS A 521 -10.74 -22.30 -16.61
C LYS A 521 -10.85 -22.56 -15.11
N HIS A 522 -11.09 -21.52 -14.31
CA HIS A 522 -11.32 -21.68 -12.88
C HIS A 522 -12.58 -22.48 -12.59
N SER A 523 -13.69 -22.16 -13.26
CA SER A 523 -14.94 -22.92 -13.15
C SER A 523 -14.77 -24.37 -13.59
N LEU A 524 -14.05 -24.63 -14.69
CA LEU A 524 -13.75 -26.00 -15.14
C LEU A 524 -13.04 -26.79 -14.04
N LYS A 525 -11.99 -26.21 -13.42
CA LYS A 525 -11.24 -26.88 -12.36
C LYS A 525 -12.12 -27.23 -11.15
N GLN A 526 -12.98 -26.30 -10.72
CA GLN A 526 -13.90 -26.54 -9.62
C GLN A 526 -14.91 -27.66 -9.95
N THR A 527 -15.48 -27.64 -11.16
CA THR A 527 -16.42 -28.68 -11.60
C THR A 527 -15.71 -30.04 -11.79
N GLU A 528 -14.45 -30.06 -12.24
CA GLU A 528 -13.66 -31.30 -12.35
C GLU A 528 -13.36 -31.90 -10.96
N GLU A 529 -13.04 -31.07 -9.97
CA GLU A 529 -12.87 -31.51 -8.57
C GLU A 529 -14.16 -32.09 -7.99
N GLN A 530 -15.30 -31.43 -8.22
CA GLN A 530 -16.61 -31.92 -7.78
C GLN A 530 -17.01 -33.22 -8.49
N HIS A 531 -16.79 -33.31 -9.81
CA HIS A 531 -17.07 -34.52 -10.58
C HIS A 531 -16.20 -35.70 -10.14
N ALA A 532 -14.91 -35.46 -9.89
CA ALA A 532 -13.99 -36.48 -9.38
C ALA A 532 -14.42 -37.00 -7.99
N GLN A 533 -14.90 -36.11 -7.11
CA GLN A 533 -15.46 -36.51 -5.81
C GLN A 533 -16.74 -37.33 -5.97
N CYS A 534 -17.65 -36.93 -6.85
CA CYS A 534 -18.86 -37.71 -7.16
C CYS A 534 -18.54 -39.09 -7.75
N LEU A 535 -17.58 -39.19 -8.68
CA LEU A 535 -17.16 -40.46 -9.29
C LEU A 535 -16.55 -41.42 -8.26
N LYS A 536 -15.68 -40.94 -7.36
CA LYS A 536 -15.12 -41.77 -6.29
C LYS A 536 -16.18 -42.43 -5.43
N ARG A 537 -17.28 -41.73 -5.16
CA ARG A 537 -18.43 -42.24 -4.38
C ARG A 537 -19.31 -43.22 -5.16
N LEU A 538 -19.40 -43.07 -6.49
CA LEU A 538 -20.19 -43.96 -7.34
C LEU A 538 -19.47 -45.29 -7.61
N SER A 539 -18.14 -45.25 -7.75
CA SER A 539 -17.28 -46.41 -7.96
C SER A 539 -16.15 -46.42 -6.91
N PRO A 540 -16.41 -46.97 -5.71
CA PRO A 540 -15.42 -46.99 -4.65
C PRO A 540 -14.22 -47.88 -5.01
N GLU A 541 -13.02 -47.45 -4.61
CA GLU A 541 -11.79 -48.19 -4.89
C GLU A 541 -11.73 -49.52 -4.10
N PRO A 542 -11.14 -50.59 -4.67
CA PRO A 542 -10.95 -51.86 -3.96
C PRO A 542 -10.16 -51.65 -2.66
N GLY A 543 -10.74 -52.09 -1.53
CA GLY A 543 -10.16 -51.94 -0.19
C GLY A 543 -10.59 -50.68 0.58
N SER A 544 -11.45 -49.83 0.02
CA SER A 544 -12.12 -48.78 0.80
C SER A 544 -13.25 -49.36 1.66
N LEU A 545 -13.62 -48.65 2.73
CA LEU A 545 -14.73 -49.05 3.60
C LEU A 545 -16.06 -49.15 2.82
N GLN A 546 -16.31 -48.26 1.85
CA GLN A 546 -17.50 -48.33 1.00
C GLN A 546 -17.55 -49.61 0.16
N TYR A 547 -16.40 -50.00 -0.41
CA TYR A 547 -16.30 -51.21 -1.22
C TYR A 547 -16.57 -52.47 -0.40
N PHE A 548 -16.14 -52.49 0.88
CA PHE A 548 -16.45 -53.58 1.80
C PHE A 548 -17.96 -53.62 2.15
N LEU A 549 -18.55 -52.47 2.46
CA LEU A 549 -19.97 -52.37 2.82
C LEU A 549 -20.92 -52.75 1.68
N ASP A 550 -20.63 -52.32 0.44
CA ASP A 550 -21.44 -52.65 -0.75
C ASP A 550 -21.44 -54.16 -1.07
N ASN A 551 -20.42 -54.92 -0.65
CA ASN A 551 -20.28 -56.35 -0.94
C ASN A 551 -20.72 -57.27 0.21
N GLU A 552 -20.47 -56.89 1.46
CA GLU A 552 -20.64 -57.79 2.63
C GLU A 552 -21.88 -57.45 3.49
N VAL A 553 -22.47 -56.26 3.37
CA VAL A 553 -23.59 -55.82 4.23
C VAL A 553 -24.81 -55.42 3.41
N GLU A 554 -25.84 -56.26 3.39
CA GLU A 554 -27.10 -55.93 2.74
C GLU A 554 -27.80 -54.74 3.40
N HIS A 555 -28.36 -53.83 2.58
CA HIS A 555 -29.09 -52.63 3.03
C HIS A 555 -28.27 -51.68 3.94
N TRP A 556 -26.93 -51.75 3.89
CA TRP A 556 -26.06 -50.88 4.67
C TRP A 556 -26.36 -49.38 4.55
N PRO A 557 -26.80 -48.79 3.40
CA PRO A 557 -27.10 -47.36 3.31
C PRO A 557 -28.26 -46.92 4.20
N GLN A 558 -29.16 -47.85 4.58
CA GLN A 558 -30.31 -47.59 5.45
C GLN A 558 -29.98 -47.81 6.93
N ASN A 559 -28.92 -48.56 7.23
CA ASN A 559 -28.48 -48.91 8.57
C ASN A 559 -27.18 -48.15 8.92
N ILE A 560 -26.04 -48.82 8.83
CA ILE A 560 -24.76 -48.27 9.26
C ILE A 560 -24.32 -47.06 8.42
N GLY A 561 -24.76 -46.97 7.16
CA GLY A 561 -24.52 -45.82 6.26
C GLY A 561 -25.26 -44.54 6.64
N ARG A 562 -26.25 -44.59 7.53
CA ARG A 562 -26.85 -43.38 8.16
C ARG A 562 -26.01 -42.85 9.33
N VAL A 563 -25.15 -43.69 9.88
CA VAL A 563 -24.35 -43.42 11.08
C VAL A 563 -22.89 -43.12 10.72
N ILE A 564 -22.37 -43.77 9.68
CA ILE A 564 -21.00 -43.56 9.16
C ILE A 564 -20.92 -42.27 8.35
N ALA A 565 -19.90 -41.45 8.62
CA ALA A 565 -19.62 -40.26 7.85
C ALA A 565 -19.13 -40.62 6.43
N PRO A 566 -19.58 -39.91 5.37
CA PRO A 566 -19.22 -40.23 4.00
C PRO A 566 -17.72 -40.21 3.73
N ASP A 567 -16.97 -39.33 4.41
CA ASP A 567 -15.53 -39.18 4.21
C ASP A 567 -14.73 -40.39 4.74
N LEU A 568 -15.35 -41.20 5.62
CA LEU A 568 -14.78 -42.45 6.12
C LEU A 568 -14.96 -43.61 5.15
N LEU A 569 -15.92 -43.49 4.22
CA LEU A 569 -16.20 -44.52 3.21
C LEU A 569 -15.04 -44.66 2.21
N ASP A 570 -14.27 -43.58 2.00
CA ASP A 570 -13.12 -43.53 1.08
C ASP A 570 -11.81 -44.02 1.72
N ARG A 571 -11.74 -44.18 3.05
CA ARG A 571 -10.50 -44.57 3.76
C ARG A 571 -10.22 -46.07 3.62
N LYS A 572 -8.94 -46.40 3.46
CA LYS A 572 -8.42 -47.79 3.38
C LYS A 572 -7.82 -48.29 4.69
N ASP A 573 -7.64 -47.41 5.66
CA ASP A 573 -6.88 -47.69 6.90
C ASP A 573 -7.75 -48.30 8.01
N LEU A 574 -9.08 -48.30 7.84
CA LEU A 574 -10.05 -48.63 8.89
C LEU A 574 -10.23 -50.13 9.16
N SER A 575 -9.55 -50.98 8.36
CA SER A 575 -9.46 -52.45 8.53
C SER A 575 -10.77 -53.11 8.99
N PRO A 576 -11.86 -53.00 8.19
CA PRO A 576 -13.18 -53.46 8.61
C PRO A 576 -13.24 -54.98 8.77
N LEU A 577 -13.78 -55.45 9.90
CA LEU A 577 -13.99 -56.87 10.21
C LEU A 577 -15.46 -57.12 10.57
N HIS A 578 -16.03 -58.21 10.05
CA HIS A 578 -17.36 -58.68 10.44
C HIS A 578 -17.23 -59.62 11.65
N SER A 579 -17.83 -59.25 12.78
CA SER A 579 -17.78 -60.03 14.03
C SER A 579 -19.19 -60.37 14.49
N GLU A 580 -19.46 -61.66 14.75
CA GLU A 580 -20.72 -62.15 15.35
C GLU A 580 -20.80 -61.90 16.87
N ASN A 581 -19.71 -61.44 17.50
CA ASN A 581 -19.65 -61.17 18.93
C ASN A 581 -19.96 -59.70 19.24
N ASN A 582 -20.96 -59.47 20.11
CA ASN A 582 -21.50 -58.14 20.48
C ASN A 582 -20.56 -57.23 21.31
N GLU A 583 -19.38 -57.70 21.71
CA GLU A 583 -18.43 -56.87 22.46
C GLU A 583 -17.55 -56.09 21.48
N ASN A 584 -17.80 -54.78 21.37
CA ASN A 584 -17.11 -53.78 20.52
C ASN A 584 -17.46 -53.73 19.01
N SER A 585 -18.60 -54.27 18.59
CA SER A 585 -19.09 -54.15 17.19
C SER A 585 -20.37 -53.30 17.10
N LEU A 586 -20.47 -52.40 16.11
CA LEU A 586 -21.71 -51.68 15.78
C LEU A 586 -22.32 -52.29 14.50
N TYR A 587 -23.55 -52.79 14.55
CA TYR A 587 -24.20 -53.56 13.47
C TYR A 587 -23.36 -54.75 12.94
N GLY A 588 -22.57 -55.39 13.80
CA GLY A 588 -21.69 -56.51 13.42
C GLY A 588 -20.38 -56.10 12.73
N LEU A 589 -20.11 -54.79 12.60
CA LEU A 589 -18.89 -54.23 12.03
C LEU A 589 -17.96 -53.72 13.14
N GLN A 590 -16.70 -54.15 13.09
CA GLN A 590 -15.61 -53.66 13.94
C GLN A 590 -14.68 -52.77 13.10
N LEU A 591 -14.41 -51.56 13.60
CA LEU A 591 -13.57 -50.54 12.94
C LEU A 591 -12.50 -50.05 13.92
N ASP A 592 -11.33 -49.70 13.39
CA ASP A 592 -10.28 -49.04 14.16
C ASP A 592 -10.59 -47.54 14.29
N LEU A 593 -10.96 -47.10 15.51
CA LEU A 593 -11.50 -45.76 15.78
C LEU A 593 -10.45 -44.78 16.32
N ASP A 594 -9.23 -45.24 16.60
CA ASP A 594 -8.17 -44.40 17.22
C ASP A 594 -7.61 -43.32 16.28
N ILE A 595 -8.02 -43.33 15.00
CA ILE A 595 -7.41 -42.56 13.89
C ILE A 595 -8.33 -41.42 13.38
N LEU A 596 -9.42 -41.09 14.09
CA LEU A 596 -10.47 -40.19 13.59
C LEU A 596 -10.52 -38.83 14.32
N ALA A 597 -10.55 -37.74 13.54
CA ALA A 597 -10.80 -36.37 13.98
C ALA A 597 -12.11 -35.81 13.36
N ASP A 598 -12.66 -34.76 13.97
CA ASP A 598 -14.06 -34.30 13.88
C ASP A 598 -14.54 -33.75 12.50
N ARG A 599 -15.77 -34.18 12.15
CA ARG A 599 -16.88 -33.57 11.36
C ARG A 599 -16.68 -33.06 9.91
N ASP A 600 -17.63 -33.39 9.01
CA ASP A 600 -18.78 -32.56 8.57
C ASP A 600 -19.74 -33.40 7.68
N ASN A 601 -21.03 -33.03 7.62
CA ASN A 601 -22.12 -33.88 7.10
C ASN A 601 -22.53 -33.57 5.65
N LEU A 602 -22.56 -34.57 4.76
CA LEU A 602 -23.31 -34.55 3.49
C LEU A 602 -24.04 -35.88 3.23
N SER A 603 -25.21 -35.82 2.60
CA SER A 603 -26.15 -36.94 2.39
C SER A 603 -25.69 -37.99 1.37
N THR A 604 -25.95 -39.27 1.66
CA THR A 604 -25.54 -40.50 0.94
C THR A 604 -26.67 -41.13 0.10
N ASP A 605 -27.41 -40.34 -0.68
CA ASP A 605 -28.40 -40.89 -1.63
C ASP A 605 -27.74 -41.23 -2.98
N LYS A 606 -27.57 -42.53 -3.27
CA LYS A 606 -26.95 -43.04 -4.51
C LYS A 606 -27.67 -42.57 -5.79
N ALA A 607 -29.01 -42.44 -5.74
CA ALA A 607 -29.81 -41.94 -6.87
C ALA A 607 -29.67 -40.41 -7.08
N ALA A 608 -29.45 -39.65 -6.01
CA ALA A 608 -29.15 -38.23 -6.09
C ALA A 608 -27.73 -38.01 -6.63
N LEU A 609 -26.77 -38.85 -6.24
CA LEU A 609 -25.39 -38.80 -6.70
C LEU A 609 -25.25 -39.15 -8.19
N THR A 610 -26.01 -40.12 -8.72
CA THR A 610 -26.00 -40.42 -10.16
C THR A 610 -26.59 -39.29 -11.00
N GLN A 611 -27.66 -38.64 -10.53
CA GLN A 611 -28.21 -37.45 -11.19
C GLN A 611 -27.25 -36.26 -11.13
N GLN A 612 -26.58 -36.08 -10.00
CA GLN A 612 -25.58 -35.03 -9.81
C GLN A 612 -24.35 -35.26 -10.71
N GLU A 613 -23.89 -36.51 -10.87
CA GLU A 613 -22.78 -36.84 -11.76
C GLU A 613 -23.11 -36.53 -13.22
N GLN A 614 -24.31 -36.89 -13.70
CA GLN A 614 -24.75 -36.57 -15.06
C GLN A 614 -24.79 -35.07 -15.32
N LEU A 615 -25.33 -34.30 -14.36
CA LEU A 615 -25.37 -32.83 -14.45
C LEU A 615 -23.97 -32.22 -14.48
N LEU A 616 -23.06 -32.69 -13.62
CA LEU A 616 -21.67 -32.23 -13.60
C LEU A 616 -20.92 -32.61 -14.87
N SER A 617 -21.13 -33.82 -15.40
CA SER A 617 -20.55 -34.28 -16.67
C SER A 617 -21.00 -33.41 -17.86
N ASP A 618 -22.30 -33.10 -17.96
CA ASP A 618 -22.83 -32.22 -19.00
C ASP A 618 -22.28 -30.79 -18.89
N GLN A 619 -22.13 -30.28 -17.66
CA GLN A 619 -21.51 -28.98 -17.40
C GLN A 619 -20.02 -28.98 -17.80
N LEU A 620 -19.29 -30.06 -17.52
CA LEU A 620 -17.88 -30.21 -17.92
C LEU A 620 -17.73 -30.19 -19.45
N GLN A 621 -18.57 -30.91 -20.18
CA GLN A 621 -18.51 -30.89 -21.64
C GLN A 621 -18.78 -29.50 -22.22
N LYS A 622 -19.79 -28.79 -21.69
CA LYS A 622 -20.09 -27.40 -22.09
C LYS A 622 -18.93 -26.46 -21.79
N LEU A 623 -18.37 -26.50 -20.57
CA LEU A 623 -17.25 -25.65 -20.18
C LEU A 623 -16.00 -25.92 -21.01
N ARG A 624 -15.69 -27.19 -21.32
CA ARG A 624 -14.57 -27.56 -22.19
C ARG A 624 -14.73 -27.00 -23.61
N PHE A 625 -15.91 -27.16 -24.19
CA PHE A 625 -16.22 -26.62 -25.52
C PHE A 625 -16.13 -25.09 -25.55
N GLU A 626 -16.65 -24.42 -24.52
CA GLU A 626 -16.56 -22.97 -24.39
C GLU A 626 -15.13 -22.47 -24.19
N ILE A 627 -14.29 -23.21 -23.46
CA ILE A 627 -12.86 -22.91 -23.32
C ILE A 627 -12.16 -23.05 -24.67
N GLU A 628 -12.46 -24.11 -25.44
CA GLU A 628 -11.88 -24.28 -26.78
C GLU A 628 -12.25 -23.12 -27.71
N GLN A 629 -13.52 -22.73 -27.75
CA GLN A 629 -13.95 -21.57 -28.53
C GLN A 629 -13.31 -20.25 -28.08
N THR A 630 -13.21 -20.02 -26.77
CA THR A 630 -12.58 -18.80 -26.23
C THR A 630 -11.07 -18.80 -26.43
N THR A 631 -10.39 -19.96 -26.39
CA THR A 631 -8.96 -20.06 -26.77
C THR A 631 -8.74 -19.71 -28.24
N ALA A 632 -9.59 -20.21 -29.14
CA ALA A 632 -9.53 -19.86 -30.56
C ALA A 632 -9.75 -18.36 -30.77
N SER A 633 -10.74 -17.78 -30.10
CA SER A 633 -11.00 -16.33 -30.11
C SER A 633 -9.81 -15.52 -29.57
N LEU A 634 -9.16 -15.96 -28.49
CA LEU A 634 -7.97 -15.33 -27.92
C LEU A 634 -6.79 -15.35 -28.91
N THR A 635 -6.57 -16.46 -29.62
CA THR A 635 -5.52 -16.53 -30.64
C THR A 635 -5.78 -15.60 -31.82
N ALA A 636 -7.04 -15.45 -32.24
CA ALA A 636 -7.43 -14.50 -33.27
C ALA A 636 -7.24 -13.04 -32.81
N ALA A 637 -7.66 -12.72 -31.58
CA ALA A 637 -7.46 -11.41 -30.97
C ALA A 637 -5.97 -11.07 -30.79
N ASN A 638 -5.12 -12.04 -30.43
CA ASN A 638 -3.69 -11.81 -30.33
C ASN A 638 -3.05 -11.50 -31.69
N LYS A 639 -3.43 -12.22 -32.75
CA LYS A 639 -2.97 -11.92 -34.12
C LYS A 639 -3.38 -10.52 -34.56
N LEU A 640 -4.61 -10.11 -34.26
CA LEU A 640 -5.11 -8.77 -34.55
C LEU A 640 -4.29 -7.71 -33.79
N ARG A 641 -4.08 -7.92 -32.48
CA ARG A 641 -3.26 -7.05 -31.63
C ARG A 641 -1.84 -6.88 -32.16
N GLU A 642 -1.18 -7.97 -32.55
CA GLU A 642 0.16 -7.95 -33.12
C GLU A 642 0.21 -7.18 -34.45
N SER A 643 -0.78 -7.38 -35.33
CA SER A 643 -0.92 -6.61 -36.57
C SER A 643 -1.08 -5.12 -36.30
N CYS A 644 -2.01 -4.74 -35.41
CA CYS A 644 -2.21 -3.33 -35.05
C CYS A 644 -0.98 -2.73 -34.37
N GLN A 645 -0.21 -3.51 -33.61
CA GLN A 645 1.05 -3.06 -33.01
C GLN A 645 2.11 -2.78 -34.08
N THR A 646 2.22 -3.64 -35.09
CA THR A 646 3.14 -3.40 -36.22
C THR A 646 2.75 -2.16 -37.01
N ASP A 647 1.45 -1.97 -37.27
CA ASP A 647 0.93 -0.80 -38.01
C ASP A 647 1.14 0.50 -37.23
N LYS A 648 0.95 0.46 -35.90
CA LYS A 648 1.27 1.58 -35.00
C LYS A 648 2.75 1.94 -35.06
N ASN A 649 3.65 0.96 -34.91
CA ASN A 649 5.09 1.22 -34.95
C ASN A 649 5.54 1.77 -36.32
N GLN A 650 4.98 1.27 -37.42
CA GLN A 650 5.28 1.76 -38.77
C GLN A 650 4.79 3.21 -38.96
N SER A 651 3.57 3.52 -38.51
CA SER A 651 3.02 4.87 -38.62
C SER A 651 3.77 5.88 -37.74
N GLU A 652 4.23 5.50 -36.54
CA GLU A 652 5.09 6.32 -35.68
C GLU A 652 6.46 6.63 -36.33
N GLN A 653 7.11 5.62 -36.92
CA GLN A 653 8.37 5.82 -37.64
C GLN A 653 8.20 6.70 -38.87
N TYR A 654 7.09 6.52 -39.62
CA TYR A 654 6.79 7.35 -40.78
C TYR A 654 6.52 8.81 -40.39
N LEU A 655 5.74 9.06 -39.32
CA LEU A 655 5.50 10.40 -38.80
C LEU A 655 6.80 11.07 -38.34
N HIS A 656 7.69 10.32 -37.67
CA HIS A 656 8.99 10.86 -37.25
C HIS A 656 9.85 11.32 -38.45
N ARG A 657 9.90 10.52 -39.52
CA ARG A 657 10.61 10.90 -40.77
C ARG A 657 10.02 12.14 -41.42
N ILE A 658 8.69 12.27 -41.47
CA ILE A 658 8.04 13.45 -42.06
C ILE A 658 8.28 14.69 -41.19
N ASN A 659 8.25 14.58 -39.87
CA ASN A 659 8.58 15.69 -38.97
C ASN A 659 10.01 16.18 -39.18
N GLN A 660 10.99 15.29 -39.29
CA GLN A 660 12.38 15.67 -39.62
C GLN A 660 12.47 16.39 -40.98
N LYS A 661 11.78 15.88 -42.00
CA LYS A 661 11.74 16.52 -43.33
C LYS A 661 11.10 17.90 -43.29
N LYS A 662 10.03 18.08 -42.50
CA LYS A 662 9.35 19.36 -42.28
C LYS A 662 10.27 20.37 -41.58
N ASP A 663 10.97 19.95 -40.54
CA ASP A 663 11.88 20.82 -39.79
C ASP A 663 13.07 21.28 -40.64
N ASN A 664 13.65 20.37 -41.45
CA ASN A 664 14.72 20.71 -42.39
C ASN A 664 14.26 21.76 -43.42
N LEU A 665 13.08 21.57 -44.03
CA LEU A 665 12.56 22.54 -45.01
C LEU A 665 12.16 23.89 -44.36
N LEU A 666 11.72 23.89 -43.10
CA LEU A 666 11.49 25.12 -42.32
C LEU A 666 12.80 25.89 -42.07
N THR A 667 13.89 25.18 -41.77
CA THR A 667 15.21 25.81 -41.62
C THR A 667 15.75 26.36 -42.94
N GLU A 668 15.49 25.68 -44.06
CA GLU A 668 15.85 26.18 -45.41
C GLU A 668 15.02 27.42 -45.80
N GLU A 669 13.71 27.41 -45.57
CA GLU A 669 12.83 28.56 -45.86
C GLU A 669 13.26 29.80 -45.06
N THR A 670 13.53 29.63 -43.76
CA THR A 670 13.99 30.74 -42.91
C THR A 670 15.37 31.25 -43.30
N GLY A 671 16.27 30.37 -43.73
CA GLY A 671 17.59 30.74 -44.29
C GLY A 671 17.45 31.56 -45.58
N LEU A 672 16.65 31.10 -46.54
CA LEU A 672 16.39 31.80 -47.80
C LEU A 672 15.67 33.13 -47.60
N ALA A 673 14.69 33.19 -46.69
CA ALA A 673 13.97 34.42 -46.37
C ALA A 673 14.88 35.48 -45.73
N ASN A 674 15.86 35.06 -44.93
CA ASN A 674 16.87 35.97 -44.36
C ASN A 674 17.87 36.46 -45.42
N GLN A 675 18.24 35.61 -46.39
CA GLN A 675 19.10 36.00 -47.52
C GLN A 675 18.43 36.96 -48.52
N ILE A 676 17.10 36.94 -48.62
CA ILE A 676 16.35 37.88 -49.47
C ILE A 676 16.10 39.24 -48.78
N LYS A 677 16.13 39.26 -47.43
CA LYS A 677 16.00 40.48 -46.63
C LYS A 677 17.31 41.21 -46.39
N ALA A 678 18.43 40.48 -46.39
CA ALA A 678 19.79 41.01 -46.36
C ALA A 678 20.17 41.55 -47.74
#